data_AF-A0A816YW43-F1
#
_entry.id   AF-A0A816YW43-F1
#
_cell.length_a   1.000
_cell.length_b   1.000
_cell.length_c   1.000
_cell.angle_alpha   90.00
_cell.angle_beta   90.00
_cell.angle_gamma   90.00
#
_symmetry.space_group_name_H-M   'P 1'
#
loop_
_entity.id
_entity.type
_entity.pdbx_description
1 polymer ?
#
loop_
_entity_poly.entity_id
_entity_poly.type
_entity_poly.pdbx_seq_one_letter_code
_entity_poly.pdbx_strand_id
1 'polypeptide(L)'
;MARVLAYVADKFTAAVKTVKARFTDDKISKIAEQIGDIFSQESDGVVFLQSVTKFFQEYNQSNASVKNSNFSNDVGYITECTLASLTSYDTLDIFSNRIDSYFYIYRQILEYINMVKQSSSKQDLEKKAEELKQKLFQQLASVFKSTKGEQPNLQTKEVQLLKRMNIAQFLNSIKKIDNDEMLTTFFALCKLTFQSSLIHDERALQWKDVLLSVKSISISLEILIKMYTDHNLAFQVVPLDIPGFIVLISKTNVSKDSNESPFHIYIQLLKDLHLDIEIFFAEFQNTFKNGVQNKHYKFEHVEVLLLILSKYDELFGKYLSMYGSIMASAQTWNNLWEMFLRLSETIDLNEAIQQHLTSILPKYFQNFTFSNFKEIMTSAFGIRTKIKTESQTNFTQILKATFDAFIEELFKEENYLNELNYSYLKDLLDIGLELLSIDLYEDHSCLLLIKRILFKPERSTSKKGHSMLSQFNNLNDFNSDLCKNNDPNLIIQDEWLTDYVLKIPEEWIDLDELTYQSLCEKHNKNRWAIYIWTKCVHLGLLKSHMKNPHDIIVKVNEWMSKVQHTVFTGTDTLTTIFAIEIFEFIIIKNMDSVMSLPNIELILNFVLGAAENQLHEINKKNVDNFKRTVQESIKNLLLLNGKSGFFSISIKYMLSEVIVI
;
A
#
# COMPACT_ATOMS: atom_id res chain seq x y z
N MET A 1 -19.77 -60.39 -19.87
CA MET A 1 -19.23 -59.76 -21.09
C MET A 1 -19.77 -60.39 -22.38
N ALA A 2 -19.48 -61.66 -22.69
CA ALA A 2 -19.93 -62.29 -23.96
C ALA A 2 -21.44 -62.18 -24.26
N ARG A 3 -22.32 -62.41 -23.26
CA ARG A 3 -23.78 -62.24 -23.43
C ARG A 3 -24.22 -60.80 -23.70
N VAL A 4 -23.47 -59.81 -23.21
CA VAL A 4 -23.75 -58.39 -23.41
C VAL A 4 -23.31 -57.98 -24.83
N LEU A 5 -22.13 -58.44 -25.26
CA LEU A 5 -21.62 -58.23 -26.62
C LEU A 5 -22.55 -58.83 -27.69
N ALA A 6 -23.05 -60.06 -27.47
CA ALA A 6 -23.99 -60.71 -28.39
C ALA A 6 -25.34 -59.99 -28.49
N TYR A 7 -25.94 -59.59 -27.35
CA TYR A 7 -27.19 -58.82 -27.34
C TYR A 7 -27.06 -57.49 -28.09
N VAL A 8 -25.91 -56.84 -27.96
CA VAL A 8 -25.62 -55.55 -28.59
C VAL A 8 -25.34 -55.70 -30.07
N ALA A 9 -24.60 -56.74 -30.48
CA ALA A 9 -24.41 -57.11 -31.88
C ALA A 9 -25.76 -57.27 -32.62
N ASP A 10 -26.74 -57.92 -31.98
CA ASP A 10 -28.09 -58.08 -32.55
C ASP A 10 -28.83 -56.74 -32.70
N LYS A 11 -28.75 -55.86 -31.69
CA LYS A 11 -29.36 -54.53 -31.72
C LYS A 11 -28.73 -53.61 -32.76
N PHE A 12 -27.40 -53.60 -32.86
CA PHE A 12 -26.69 -52.86 -33.90
C PHE A 12 -27.04 -53.39 -35.29
N THR A 13 -27.14 -54.71 -35.46
CA THR A 13 -27.54 -55.31 -36.73
C THR A 13 -28.92 -54.83 -37.18
N ALA A 14 -29.88 -54.72 -36.26
CA ALA A 14 -31.21 -54.17 -36.57
C ALA A 14 -31.17 -52.68 -36.96
N ALA A 15 -30.35 -51.89 -36.27
CA ALA A 15 -30.17 -50.46 -36.55
C ALA A 15 -29.46 -50.23 -37.90
N VAL A 16 -28.36 -50.95 -38.17
CA VAL A 16 -27.60 -50.90 -39.43
C VAL A 16 -28.48 -51.35 -40.61
N LYS A 17 -29.33 -52.37 -40.43
CA LYS A 17 -30.32 -52.76 -41.46
C LYS A 17 -31.31 -51.65 -41.77
N THR A 18 -31.75 -50.91 -40.75
CA THR A 18 -32.68 -49.79 -40.91
C THR A 18 -32.02 -48.60 -41.62
N VAL A 19 -30.75 -48.31 -41.30
CA VAL A 19 -29.95 -47.30 -42.03
C VAL A 19 -29.76 -47.75 -43.48
N LYS A 20 -29.34 -49.00 -43.72
CA LYS A 20 -29.15 -49.55 -45.07
C LYS A 20 -30.40 -49.44 -45.94
N ALA A 21 -31.59 -49.64 -45.35
CA ALA A 21 -32.87 -49.47 -46.05
C ALA A 21 -33.18 -48.02 -46.49
N ARG A 22 -32.53 -47.01 -45.90
CA ARG A 22 -32.68 -45.59 -46.31
C ARG A 22 -31.78 -45.20 -47.48
N PHE A 23 -30.74 -45.99 -47.75
CA PHE A 23 -29.77 -45.76 -48.82
C PHE A 23 -29.95 -46.72 -50.00
N THR A 24 -31.07 -47.46 -50.09
CA THR A 24 -31.27 -48.47 -51.15
C THR A 24 -31.30 -47.93 -52.58
N ASP A 25 -31.67 -46.66 -52.76
CA ASP A 25 -31.66 -45.98 -54.07
C ASP A 25 -30.30 -45.33 -54.40
N ASP A 26 -29.48 -45.13 -53.37
CA ASP A 26 -28.16 -44.50 -53.44
C ASP A 26 -27.09 -45.59 -53.46
N LYS A 27 -26.41 -45.82 -54.60
CA LYS A 27 -25.40 -46.88 -54.73
C LYS A 27 -24.30 -46.77 -53.65
N ILE A 28 -24.39 -47.50 -52.53
CA ILE A 28 -23.33 -47.59 -51.51
C ILE A 28 -22.29 -48.63 -51.95
N SER A 29 -21.00 -48.36 -51.71
CA SER A 29 -19.93 -49.30 -52.00
C SER A 29 -19.90 -50.46 -50.99
N LYS A 30 -19.50 -51.66 -51.43
CA LYS A 30 -19.39 -52.84 -50.55
C LYS A 30 -18.44 -52.60 -49.36
N ILE A 31 -17.41 -51.78 -49.52
CA ILE A 31 -16.45 -51.48 -48.44
C ILE A 31 -17.08 -50.52 -47.42
N ALA A 32 -17.92 -49.57 -47.85
CA ALA A 32 -18.70 -48.75 -46.92
C ALA A 32 -19.73 -49.58 -46.14
N GLU A 33 -20.36 -50.58 -46.77
CA GLU A 33 -21.21 -51.56 -46.08
C GLU A 33 -20.43 -52.35 -45.01
N GLN A 34 -19.22 -52.81 -45.33
CA GLN A 34 -18.35 -53.49 -44.35
C GLN A 34 -17.98 -52.61 -43.15
N ILE A 35 -17.77 -51.30 -43.37
CA ILE A 35 -17.58 -50.35 -42.26
C ILE A 35 -18.86 -50.24 -41.42
N GLY A 36 -20.04 -50.19 -42.04
CA GLY A 36 -21.32 -50.18 -41.32
C GLY A 36 -21.53 -51.44 -40.45
N ASP A 37 -21.16 -52.61 -40.99
CA ASP A 37 -21.30 -53.91 -40.32
C ASP A 37 -20.30 -54.09 -39.15
N ILE A 38 -19.27 -53.25 -39.04
CA ILE A 38 -18.27 -53.39 -37.98
C ILE A 38 -18.88 -53.24 -36.59
N PHE A 39 -19.88 -52.37 -36.45
CA PHE A 39 -20.53 -52.10 -35.17
C PHE A 39 -21.27 -53.34 -34.62
N SER A 40 -21.67 -54.26 -35.51
CA SER A 40 -22.31 -55.54 -35.18
C SER A 40 -21.31 -56.63 -34.75
N GLN A 41 -20.00 -56.38 -34.75
CA GLN A 41 -19.02 -57.36 -34.30
C GLN A 41 -18.98 -57.45 -32.77
N GLU A 42 -18.80 -58.66 -32.24
CA GLU A 42 -18.59 -58.94 -30.80
C GLU A 42 -17.15 -58.64 -30.34
N SER A 43 -16.57 -57.51 -30.76
CA SER A 43 -15.23 -57.07 -30.35
C SER A 43 -15.27 -55.73 -29.62
N ASP A 44 -14.37 -55.50 -28.68
CA ASP A 44 -14.23 -54.23 -27.94
C ASP A 44 -12.75 -53.84 -27.77
N GLY A 45 -12.51 -52.69 -27.14
CA GLY A 45 -11.16 -52.23 -26.82
C GLY A 45 -10.25 -52.07 -28.04
N VAL A 46 -8.99 -52.46 -27.85
CA VAL A 46 -7.94 -52.38 -28.88
C VAL A 46 -8.25 -53.25 -30.11
N VAL A 47 -8.90 -54.40 -29.92
CA VAL A 47 -9.24 -55.32 -31.04
C VAL A 47 -10.26 -54.66 -31.96
N PHE A 48 -11.29 -54.03 -31.39
CA PHE A 48 -12.27 -53.29 -32.18
C PHE A 48 -11.61 -52.11 -32.92
N LEU A 49 -10.71 -51.37 -32.26
CA LEU A 49 -9.95 -50.27 -32.88
C LEU A 49 -9.08 -50.75 -34.05
N GLN A 50 -8.41 -51.89 -33.93
CA GLN A 50 -7.61 -52.49 -35.01
C GLN A 50 -8.47 -52.85 -36.22
N SER A 51 -9.66 -53.43 -35.98
CA SER A 51 -10.62 -53.69 -37.06
C SER A 51 -11.06 -52.39 -37.74
N VAL A 52 -11.47 -51.38 -36.96
CA VAL A 52 -11.89 -50.06 -37.48
C VAL A 52 -10.80 -49.43 -38.34
N THR A 53 -9.58 -49.34 -37.81
CA THR A 53 -8.46 -48.73 -38.52
C THR A 53 -8.15 -49.46 -39.83
N LYS A 54 -8.17 -50.79 -39.84
CA LYS A 54 -7.98 -51.61 -41.04
C LYS A 54 -9.05 -51.34 -42.11
N PHE A 55 -10.34 -51.40 -41.78
CA PHE A 55 -11.41 -51.18 -42.76
C PHE A 55 -11.38 -49.75 -43.35
N PHE A 56 -11.06 -48.74 -42.54
CA PHE A 56 -10.88 -47.38 -43.06
C PHE A 56 -9.63 -47.23 -43.93
N GLN A 57 -8.54 -47.96 -43.67
CA GLN A 57 -7.37 -48.00 -44.55
C GLN A 57 -7.71 -48.64 -45.90
N GLU A 58 -8.44 -49.77 -45.90
CA GLU A 58 -8.92 -50.44 -47.13
C GLU A 58 -9.85 -49.53 -47.94
N TYR A 59 -10.76 -48.81 -47.27
CA TYR A 59 -11.64 -47.83 -47.91
C TYR A 59 -10.85 -46.70 -48.57
N ASN A 60 -9.84 -46.16 -47.88
CA ASN A 60 -8.95 -45.14 -48.42
C ASN A 60 -8.19 -45.61 -49.67
N GLN A 61 -7.66 -46.84 -49.65
CA GLN A 61 -6.95 -47.44 -50.78
C GLN A 61 -7.89 -47.67 -51.98
N SER A 62 -9.10 -48.17 -51.74
CA SER A 62 -10.11 -48.38 -52.78
C SER A 62 -10.52 -47.05 -53.43
N ASN A 63 -10.76 -46.01 -52.64
CA ASN A 63 -11.13 -44.70 -53.18
C ASN A 63 -10.02 -44.05 -54.00
N ALA A 64 -8.76 -44.20 -53.58
CA ALA A 64 -7.60 -43.68 -54.31
C ALA A 64 -7.42 -44.36 -55.68
N SER A 65 -7.73 -45.66 -55.77
CA SER A 65 -7.57 -46.44 -57.00
C SER A 65 -8.70 -46.27 -58.01
N VAL A 66 -9.94 -46.05 -57.58
CA VAL A 66 -11.12 -46.10 -58.48
C VAL A 66 -11.80 -44.75 -58.74
N LYS A 67 -11.47 -43.67 -58.01
CA LYS A 67 -12.24 -42.40 -58.00
C LYS A 67 -13.74 -42.69 -57.82
N ASN A 68 -14.08 -43.14 -56.62
CA ASN A 68 -15.42 -43.58 -56.25
C ASN A 68 -16.50 -42.52 -56.57
N SER A 69 -17.40 -42.84 -57.50
CA SER A 69 -18.52 -41.97 -57.90
C SER A 69 -19.56 -41.77 -56.79
N ASN A 70 -19.57 -42.66 -55.80
CA ASN A 70 -20.58 -42.71 -54.74
C ASN A 70 -20.02 -42.26 -53.38
N PHE A 71 -18.84 -41.64 -53.39
CA PHE A 71 -18.10 -41.25 -52.19
C PHE A 71 -18.95 -40.45 -51.18
N SER A 72 -19.76 -39.48 -51.66
CA SER A 72 -20.63 -38.70 -50.77
C SER A 72 -21.70 -39.55 -50.07
N ASN A 73 -22.27 -40.53 -50.77
CA ASN A 73 -23.30 -41.42 -50.23
C ASN A 73 -22.68 -42.42 -49.24
N ASP A 74 -21.50 -42.96 -49.55
CA ASP A 74 -20.74 -43.80 -48.64
C ASP A 74 -20.43 -43.09 -47.31
N VAL A 75 -19.96 -41.84 -47.37
CA VAL A 75 -19.67 -41.04 -46.16
C VAL A 75 -20.94 -40.78 -45.36
N GLY A 76 -22.05 -40.49 -46.04
CA GLY A 76 -23.37 -40.34 -45.41
C GLY A 76 -23.81 -41.61 -44.70
N TYR A 77 -23.69 -42.76 -45.37
CA TYR A 77 -24.02 -44.08 -44.81
C TYR A 77 -23.16 -44.41 -43.58
N ILE A 78 -21.83 -44.25 -43.68
CA ILE A 78 -20.90 -44.50 -42.55
C ILE A 78 -21.25 -43.60 -41.35
N THR A 79 -21.56 -42.32 -41.61
CA THR A 79 -21.95 -41.37 -40.56
C THR A 79 -23.26 -41.78 -39.88
N GLU A 80 -24.28 -42.19 -40.64
CA GLU A 80 -25.56 -42.65 -40.08
C GLU A 80 -25.43 -43.98 -39.33
N CYS A 81 -24.64 -44.93 -39.81
CA CYS A 81 -24.35 -46.17 -39.07
C CYS A 81 -23.65 -45.86 -37.75
N THR A 82 -22.68 -44.94 -37.76
CA THR A 82 -21.98 -44.51 -36.54
C THR A 82 -22.94 -43.84 -35.57
N LEU A 83 -23.80 -42.93 -36.05
CA LEU A 83 -24.81 -42.24 -35.25
C LEU A 83 -25.82 -43.22 -34.64
N ALA A 84 -26.30 -44.18 -35.44
CA ALA A 84 -27.18 -45.25 -34.99
C ALA A 84 -26.51 -46.09 -33.88
N SER A 85 -25.19 -46.32 -34.00
CA SER A 85 -24.46 -47.06 -32.98
C SER A 85 -24.32 -46.29 -31.64
N LEU A 86 -24.28 -44.96 -31.67
CA LEU A 86 -24.24 -44.14 -30.46
C LEU A 86 -25.63 -43.93 -29.83
N THR A 87 -26.70 -44.19 -30.57
CA THR A 87 -28.09 -43.95 -30.14
C THR A 87 -28.86 -45.21 -29.76
N SER A 88 -28.41 -46.40 -30.16
CA SER A 88 -29.02 -47.65 -29.69
C SER A 88 -28.71 -47.86 -28.19
N TYR A 89 -29.75 -47.85 -27.36
CA TYR A 89 -29.68 -47.89 -25.89
C TYR A 89 -28.96 -49.12 -25.28
N ASP A 90 -28.53 -48.94 -24.03
CA ASP A 90 -28.19 -49.92 -22.97
C ASP A 90 -26.78 -50.51 -22.81
N THR A 91 -25.72 -49.98 -23.44
CA THR A 91 -24.35 -50.40 -23.05
C THR A 91 -23.34 -49.27 -22.98
N LEU A 92 -23.47 -48.45 -21.92
CA LEU A 92 -22.42 -47.53 -21.48
C LEU A 92 -21.05 -48.25 -21.39
N ASP A 93 -21.04 -49.50 -20.96
CA ASP A 93 -19.84 -50.35 -20.89
C ASP A 93 -19.18 -50.57 -22.26
N ILE A 94 -19.96 -50.89 -23.29
CA ILE A 94 -19.43 -51.11 -24.64
C ILE A 94 -18.94 -49.81 -25.25
N PHE A 95 -19.71 -48.73 -25.08
CA PHE A 95 -19.25 -47.41 -25.52
C PHE A 95 -17.92 -47.07 -24.84
N SER A 96 -17.79 -47.26 -23.51
CA SER A 96 -16.58 -46.96 -22.75
C SER A 96 -15.32 -47.66 -23.28
N ASN A 97 -15.48 -48.89 -23.78
CA ASN A 97 -14.38 -49.66 -24.37
C ASN A 97 -14.12 -49.36 -25.86
N ARG A 98 -14.97 -48.57 -26.53
CA ARG A 98 -14.86 -48.28 -27.98
C ARG A 98 -14.58 -46.81 -28.29
N ILE A 99 -14.25 -46.00 -27.29
CA ILE A 99 -14.12 -44.53 -27.40
C ILE A 99 -13.08 -44.10 -28.43
N ASP A 100 -11.90 -44.73 -28.40
CA ASP A 100 -10.81 -44.49 -29.35
C ASP A 100 -11.30 -44.64 -30.80
N SER A 101 -12.08 -45.70 -31.05
CA SER A 101 -12.66 -45.96 -32.37
C SER A 101 -13.62 -44.86 -32.79
N TYR A 102 -14.47 -44.37 -31.89
CA TYR A 102 -15.40 -43.29 -32.22
C TYR A 102 -14.67 -41.98 -32.55
N PHE A 103 -13.63 -41.62 -31.79
CA PHE A 103 -12.80 -40.45 -32.13
C PHE A 103 -12.09 -40.62 -33.48
N TYR A 104 -11.56 -41.82 -33.74
CA TYR A 104 -10.93 -42.13 -35.02
C TYR A 104 -11.93 -42.03 -36.20
N ILE A 105 -13.09 -42.67 -36.08
CA ILE A 105 -14.15 -42.65 -37.10
C ILE A 105 -14.60 -41.22 -37.37
N TYR A 106 -14.86 -40.44 -36.32
CA TYR A 106 -15.25 -39.05 -36.46
C TYR A 106 -14.20 -38.25 -37.23
N ARG A 107 -12.91 -38.43 -36.91
CA ARG A 107 -11.83 -37.74 -37.63
C ARG A 107 -11.81 -38.10 -39.11
N GLN A 108 -11.96 -39.39 -39.44
CA GLN A 108 -12.01 -39.86 -40.82
C GLN A 108 -13.19 -39.23 -41.58
N ILE A 109 -14.36 -39.17 -40.95
CA ILE A 109 -15.55 -38.52 -41.54
C ILE A 109 -15.24 -37.05 -41.87
N LEU A 110 -14.61 -36.30 -40.96
CA LEU A 110 -14.21 -34.91 -41.25
C LEU A 110 -13.18 -34.80 -42.39
N GLU A 111 -12.22 -35.71 -42.46
CA GLU A 111 -11.26 -35.78 -43.58
C GLU A 111 -11.99 -36.04 -44.89
N TYR A 112 -12.99 -36.94 -44.90
CA TYR A 112 -13.78 -37.26 -46.09
C TYR A 112 -14.70 -36.13 -46.52
N ILE A 113 -15.37 -35.43 -45.60
CA ILE A 113 -16.21 -34.27 -45.90
C ILE A 113 -15.40 -33.20 -46.65
N ASN A 114 -14.12 -33.01 -46.30
CA ASN A 114 -13.24 -32.08 -47.01
C ASN A 114 -12.88 -32.53 -48.44
N MET A 115 -12.98 -33.82 -48.74
CA MET A 115 -12.76 -34.38 -50.09
C MET A 115 -14.02 -34.33 -50.97
N VAL A 116 -15.21 -34.08 -50.40
CA VAL A 116 -16.47 -33.94 -51.14
C VAL A 116 -16.49 -32.61 -51.91
N LYS A 117 -16.68 -32.68 -53.23
CA LYS A 117 -16.66 -31.51 -54.13
C LYS A 117 -17.98 -30.75 -54.22
N GLN A 118 -19.12 -31.42 -54.02
CA GLN A 118 -20.45 -30.82 -54.15
C GLN A 118 -20.84 -30.08 -52.88
N SER A 119 -21.16 -28.79 -52.99
CA SER A 119 -21.44 -27.91 -51.83
C SER A 119 -22.68 -28.31 -51.04
N SER A 120 -23.77 -28.72 -51.71
CA SER A 120 -25.02 -29.13 -51.04
C SER A 120 -24.86 -30.42 -50.24
N SER A 121 -24.26 -31.46 -50.85
CA SER A 121 -24.00 -32.73 -50.18
C SER A 121 -22.99 -32.58 -49.04
N LYS A 122 -22.01 -31.69 -49.21
CA LYS A 122 -21.05 -31.34 -48.15
C LYS A 122 -21.75 -30.71 -46.94
N GLN A 123 -22.68 -29.77 -47.14
CA GLN A 123 -23.44 -29.13 -46.06
C GLN A 123 -24.29 -30.13 -45.27
N ASP A 124 -24.94 -31.08 -45.95
CA ASP A 124 -25.72 -32.12 -45.26
C ASP A 124 -24.82 -33.03 -44.42
N LEU A 125 -23.67 -33.46 -44.97
CA LEU A 125 -22.70 -34.25 -44.23
C LEU A 125 -22.09 -33.50 -43.04
N GLU A 126 -21.82 -32.20 -43.19
CA GLU A 126 -21.35 -31.34 -42.08
C GLU A 126 -22.38 -31.29 -40.95
N LYS A 127 -23.68 -31.18 -41.28
CA LYS A 127 -24.76 -31.25 -40.29
C LYS A 127 -24.81 -32.60 -39.58
N LYS A 128 -24.74 -33.71 -40.33
CA LYS A 128 -24.70 -35.06 -39.74
C LYS A 128 -23.46 -35.30 -38.89
N ALA A 129 -22.31 -34.76 -39.27
CA ALA A 129 -21.10 -34.81 -38.47
C ALA A 129 -21.24 -34.00 -37.17
N GLU A 130 -21.92 -32.84 -37.21
CA GLU A 130 -22.21 -32.08 -35.98
C GLU A 130 -23.16 -32.85 -35.04
N GLU A 131 -24.21 -33.48 -35.58
CA GLU A 131 -25.09 -34.38 -34.81
C GLU A 131 -24.33 -35.55 -34.19
N LEU A 132 -23.40 -36.16 -34.96
CA LEU A 132 -22.52 -37.22 -34.48
C LEU A 132 -21.64 -36.74 -33.32
N LYS A 133 -21.04 -35.54 -33.42
CA LYS A 133 -20.22 -34.94 -32.36
C LYS A 133 -21.03 -34.74 -31.08
N GLN A 134 -22.25 -34.19 -31.20
CA GLN A 134 -23.14 -33.97 -30.06
C GLN A 134 -23.49 -35.28 -29.36
N LYS A 135 -23.81 -36.34 -30.13
CA LYS A 135 -24.12 -37.66 -29.56
C LYS A 135 -22.90 -38.31 -28.92
N LEU A 136 -21.72 -38.18 -29.52
CA LEU A 136 -20.48 -38.65 -28.92
C LEU A 136 -20.23 -37.98 -27.56
N PHE A 137 -20.41 -36.66 -27.48
CA PHE A 137 -20.22 -35.89 -26.24
C PHE A 137 -21.25 -36.26 -25.16
N GLN A 138 -22.50 -36.46 -25.54
CA GLN A 138 -23.55 -36.93 -24.62
C GLN A 138 -23.18 -38.29 -24.00
N GLN A 139 -22.68 -39.23 -24.80
CA GLN A 139 -22.25 -40.54 -24.30
C GLN A 139 -20.99 -40.43 -23.43
N LEU A 140 -20.01 -39.60 -23.81
CA LEU A 140 -18.82 -39.32 -22.98
C LEU A 140 -19.19 -38.77 -21.60
N ALA A 141 -20.08 -37.76 -21.56
CA ALA A 141 -20.54 -37.17 -20.32
C ALA A 141 -21.32 -38.20 -19.46
N SER A 142 -22.16 -39.01 -20.09
CA SER A 142 -22.92 -40.06 -19.40
C SER A 142 -22.01 -41.10 -18.76
N VAL A 143 -21.00 -41.61 -19.48
CA VAL A 143 -20.00 -42.55 -18.94
C VAL A 143 -19.17 -41.92 -17.84
N PHE A 144 -18.68 -40.70 -18.04
CA PHE A 144 -17.89 -40.00 -17.03
C PHE A 144 -18.65 -39.85 -15.72
N LYS A 145 -19.92 -39.41 -15.81
CA LYS A 145 -20.79 -39.23 -14.64
C LYS A 145 -21.17 -40.54 -13.98
N SER A 146 -21.56 -41.56 -14.74
CA SER A 146 -21.99 -42.85 -14.19
C SER A 146 -20.87 -43.62 -13.49
N THR A 147 -19.63 -43.43 -13.96
CA THR A 147 -18.43 -44.07 -13.40
C THR A 147 -17.66 -43.19 -12.44
N LYS A 148 -18.20 -42.01 -12.06
CA LYS A 148 -17.52 -41.03 -11.21
C LYS A 148 -16.09 -40.71 -11.69
N GLY A 149 -15.91 -40.67 -13.00
CA GLY A 149 -14.66 -40.30 -13.66
C GLY A 149 -13.68 -41.44 -13.84
N GLU A 150 -13.97 -42.67 -13.38
CA GLU A 150 -13.11 -43.84 -13.64
C GLU A 150 -13.01 -44.15 -15.13
N GLN A 151 -14.10 -43.98 -15.88
CA GLN A 151 -14.16 -43.98 -17.34
C GLN A 151 -14.57 -42.58 -17.82
N PRO A 152 -14.34 -42.20 -19.09
CA PRO A 152 -13.70 -42.96 -20.15
C PRO A 152 -12.16 -43.01 -20.06
N ASN A 153 -11.52 -44.02 -20.64
CA ASN A 153 -10.06 -44.08 -20.81
C ASN A 153 -9.70 -44.49 -22.24
N LEU A 154 -8.64 -43.89 -22.77
CA LEU A 154 -8.00 -44.33 -24.01
C LEU A 154 -7.41 -45.72 -23.81
N GLN A 155 -7.71 -46.62 -24.76
CA GLN A 155 -7.24 -48.00 -24.75
C GLN A 155 -5.95 -48.16 -25.55
N THR A 156 -5.76 -47.36 -26.58
CA THR A 156 -4.56 -47.35 -27.40
C THR A 156 -3.39 -46.65 -26.73
N LYS A 157 -2.18 -47.16 -26.98
CA LYS A 157 -0.91 -46.51 -26.65
C LYS A 157 -0.17 -46.05 -27.92
N GLU A 158 -0.79 -46.18 -29.08
CA GLU A 158 -0.16 -45.82 -30.36
C GLU A 158 -0.17 -44.31 -30.59
N VAL A 159 1.00 -43.70 -30.45
CA VAL A 159 1.23 -42.26 -30.64
C VAL A 159 0.74 -41.75 -32.00
N GLN A 160 0.82 -42.52 -33.08
CA GLN A 160 0.34 -42.05 -34.39
C GLN A 160 -1.19 -42.02 -34.48
N LEU A 161 -1.87 -43.01 -33.90
CA LEU A 161 -3.34 -43.06 -33.87
C LEU A 161 -3.90 -41.93 -32.99
N LEU A 162 -3.34 -41.74 -31.80
CA LEU A 162 -3.79 -40.68 -30.89
C LEU A 162 -3.57 -39.28 -31.51
N LYS A 163 -2.46 -39.06 -32.26
CA LYS A 163 -2.20 -37.81 -32.99
C LYS A 163 -3.26 -37.58 -34.06
N ARG A 164 -3.68 -38.64 -34.74
CA ARG A 164 -4.75 -38.57 -35.75
C ARG A 164 -6.11 -38.28 -35.12
N MET A 165 -6.47 -38.95 -34.02
CA MET A 165 -7.72 -38.70 -33.29
C MET A 165 -7.83 -37.24 -32.84
N ASN A 166 -6.71 -36.63 -32.42
CA ASN A 166 -6.60 -35.21 -32.05
C ASN A 166 -7.69 -34.76 -31.06
N ILE A 167 -7.81 -35.46 -29.94
CA ILE A 167 -8.84 -35.20 -28.90
C ILE A 167 -8.77 -33.76 -28.40
N ALA A 168 -7.57 -33.18 -28.29
CA ALA A 168 -7.35 -31.79 -27.90
C ALA A 168 -8.10 -30.77 -28.78
N GLN A 169 -8.30 -31.06 -30.08
CA GLN A 169 -9.06 -30.18 -30.96
C GLN A 169 -10.54 -30.07 -30.55
N PHE A 170 -11.12 -31.13 -29.98
CA PHE A 170 -12.49 -31.12 -29.49
C PHE A 170 -12.62 -30.30 -28.21
N LEU A 171 -11.63 -30.38 -27.33
CA LEU A 171 -11.58 -29.55 -26.13
C LEU A 171 -11.55 -28.06 -26.50
N ASN A 172 -10.73 -27.69 -27.50
CA ASN A 172 -10.66 -26.33 -28.04
C ASN A 172 -11.97 -25.86 -28.71
N SER A 173 -12.89 -26.77 -29.04
CA SER A 173 -14.20 -26.42 -29.58
C SER A 173 -15.19 -25.94 -28.50
N ILE A 174 -14.95 -26.29 -27.23
CA ILE A 174 -15.73 -25.83 -26.09
C ILE A 174 -15.32 -24.39 -25.76
N LYS A 175 -16.04 -23.43 -26.34
CA LYS A 175 -15.80 -22.00 -26.10
C LYS A 175 -16.49 -21.47 -24.85
N LYS A 176 -17.62 -22.07 -24.44
CA LYS A 176 -18.45 -21.60 -23.34
C LYS A 176 -18.89 -22.78 -22.47
N ILE A 177 -18.83 -22.61 -21.15
CA ILE A 177 -19.35 -23.54 -20.16
C ILE A 177 -20.46 -22.84 -19.37
N ASP A 178 -21.71 -23.21 -19.61
CA ASP A 178 -22.89 -22.52 -19.06
C ASP A 178 -23.93 -23.42 -18.39
N ASN A 179 -23.73 -24.74 -18.41
CA ASN A 179 -24.59 -25.70 -17.73
C ASN A 179 -23.81 -26.97 -17.32
N ASP A 180 -24.42 -27.77 -16.45
CA ASP A 180 -23.81 -29.00 -15.91
C ASP A 180 -23.46 -30.04 -16.98
N GLU A 181 -24.23 -30.14 -18.07
CA GLU A 181 -23.97 -31.09 -19.17
C GLU A 181 -22.67 -30.72 -19.89
N MET A 182 -22.47 -29.44 -20.21
CA MET A 182 -21.24 -28.95 -20.81
C MET A 182 -20.06 -29.03 -19.85
N LEU A 183 -20.27 -28.79 -18.56
CA LEU A 183 -19.24 -28.97 -17.55
C LEU A 183 -18.75 -30.43 -17.49
N THR A 184 -19.69 -31.38 -17.46
CA THR A 184 -19.39 -32.82 -17.45
C THR A 184 -18.66 -33.24 -18.73
N THR A 185 -19.11 -32.75 -19.89
CA THR A 185 -18.46 -32.99 -21.18
C THR A 185 -17.04 -32.44 -21.20
N PHE A 186 -16.84 -31.22 -20.68
CA PHE A 186 -15.53 -30.60 -20.57
C PHE A 186 -14.57 -31.46 -19.73
N PHE A 187 -14.96 -31.88 -18.53
CA PHE A 187 -14.12 -32.74 -17.69
C PHE A 187 -13.82 -34.11 -18.34
N ALA A 188 -14.79 -34.73 -19.00
CA ALA A 188 -14.57 -35.98 -19.72
C ALA A 188 -13.52 -35.81 -20.84
N LEU A 189 -13.58 -34.71 -21.60
CA LEU A 189 -12.59 -34.40 -22.63
C LEU A 189 -11.23 -34.01 -22.05
N CYS A 190 -11.18 -33.27 -20.94
CA CYS A 190 -9.94 -32.98 -20.22
C CYS A 190 -9.22 -34.26 -19.83
N LYS A 191 -9.94 -35.22 -19.24
CA LYS A 191 -9.39 -36.51 -18.84
C LYS A 191 -8.70 -37.23 -20.01
N LEU A 192 -9.43 -37.38 -21.12
CA LEU A 192 -8.89 -38.04 -22.32
C LEU A 192 -7.73 -37.26 -22.95
N THR A 193 -7.79 -35.93 -22.91
CA THR A 193 -6.73 -35.07 -23.47
C THR A 193 -5.45 -35.16 -22.64
N PHE A 194 -5.55 -35.15 -21.31
CA PHE A 194 -4.39 -35.36 -20.43
C PHE A 194 -3.80 -36.76 -20.60
N GLN A 195 -4.64 -37.79 -20.64
CA GLN A 195 -4.18 -39.15 -20.89
C GLN A 195 -3.46 -39.26 -22.25
N SER A 196 -4.02 -38.67 -23.30
CA SER A 196 -3.39 -38.62 -24.63
C SER A 196 -2.04 -37.89 -24.59
N SER A 197 -1.97 -36.73 -23.93
CA SER A 197 -0.75 -35.94 -23.77
C SER A 197 0.35 -36.73 -23.06
N LEU A 198 0.02 -37.48 -22.00
CA LEU A 198 0.98 -38.31 -21.27
C LEU A 198 1.55 -39.47 -22.10
N ILE A 199 0.80 -39.95 -23.11
CA ILE A 199 1.27 -40.98 -24.05
C ILE A 199 2.10 -40.35 -25.17
N HIS A 200 1.76 -39.13 -25.58
CA HIS A 200 2.37 -38.43 -26.71
C HIS A 200 3.68 -37.71 -26.42
N ASP A 201 3.77 -37.08 -25.25
CA ASP A 201 4.71 -36.02 -24.96
C ASP A 201 5.36 -36.23 -23.58
N GLU A 202 6.66 -35.94 -23.46
CA GLU A 202 7.36 -36.02 -22.17
C GLU A 202 6.93 -34.89 -21.22
N ARG A 203 6.39 -33.79 -21.77
CA ARG A 203 5.81 -32.70 -21.00
C ARG A 203 4.28 -32.81 -21.02
N ALA A 204 3.72 -33.20 -19.89
CA ALA A 204 2.27 -33.27 -19.71
C ALA A 204 1.63 -31.88 -19.92
N LEU A 205 0.53 -31.85 -20.67
CA LEU A 205 -0.35 -30.69 -20.80
C LEU A 205 -0.82 -30.23 -19.42
N GLN A 206 -0.79 -28.92 -19.15
CA GLN A 206 -1.19 -28.36 -17.86
C GLN A 206 -2.62 -27.82 -17.90
N TRP A 207 -3.26 -27.74 -16.73
CA TRP A 207 -4.63 -27.19 -16.60
C TRP A 207 -4.75 -25.77 -17.12
N LYS A 208 -3.77 -24.90 -16.85
CA LYS A 208 -3.79 -23.52 -17.33
C LYS A 208 -3.95 -23.43 -18.86
N ASP A 209 -3.29 -24.32 -19.61
CA ASP A 209 -3.28 -24.27 -21.08
C ASP A 209 -4.65 -24.67 -21.64
N VAL A 210 -5.26 -25.68 -21.03
CA VAL A 210 -6.62 -26.14 -21.33
C VAL A 210 -7.66 -25.06 -21.00
N LEU A 211 -7.52 -24.40 -19.86
CA LEU A 211 -8.51 -23.42 -19.39
C LEU A 211 -8.44 -22.11 -20.17
N LEU A 212 -7.27 -21.74 -20.69
CA LEU A 212 -7.11 -20.55 -21.52
C LEU A 212 -7.88 -20.63 -22.84
N SER A 213 -8.10 -21.84 -23.40
CA SER A 213 -8.88 -22.02 -24.63
C SER A 213 -10.39 -21.78 -24.44
N VAL A 214 -10.88 -21.89 -23.21
CA VAL A 214 -12.29 -21.63 -22.86
C VAL A 214 -12.50 -20.12 -22.79
N LYS A 215 -13.43 -19.59 -23.59
CA LYS A 215 -13.68 -18.13 -23.68
C LYS A 215 -14.48 -17.62 -22.48
N SER A 216 -15.51 -18.34 -22.05
CA SER A 216 -16.35 -17.92 -20.93
C SER A 216 -16.88 -19.08 -20.10
N ILE A 217 -16.92 -18.87 -18.78
CA ILE A 217 -17.49 -19.81 -17.81
C ILE A 217 -18.58 -19.05 -17.04
N SER A 218 -19.83 -19.47 -17.21
CA SER A 218 -21.00 -18.84 -16.57
C SER A 218 -21.47 -19.58 -15.32
N ILE A 219 -20.94 -20.78 -15.08
CA ILE A 219 -21.18 -21.57 -13.86
C ILE A 219 -20.30 -21.02 -12.73
N SER A 220 -20.76 -21.15 -11.48
CA SER A 220 -19.98 -20.71 -10.32
C SER A 220 -18.72 -21.55 -10.13
N LEU A 221 -17.70 -20.96 -9.51
CA LEU A 221 -16.42 -21.62 -9.24
C LEU A 221 -16.61 -22.85 -8.34
N GLU A 222 -17.49 -22.77 -7.35
CA GLU A 222 -17.79 -23.84 -6.39
C GLU A 222 -18.39 -25.06 -7.07
N ILE A 223 -19.31 -24.88 -8.03
CA ILE A 223 -19.87 -26.00 -8.80
C ILE A 223 -18.78 -26.68 -9.64
N LEU A 224 -17.87 -25.89 -10.23
CA LEU A 224 -16.76 -26.42 -11.01
C LEU A 224 -15.79 -27.22 -10.14
N ILE A 225 -15.40 -26.68 -8.98
CA ILE A 225 -14.53 -27.39 -8.04
C ILE A 225 -15.22 -28.61 -7.43
N LYS A 226 -16.53 -28.54 -7.17
CA LYS A 226 -17.32 -29.70 -6.75
C LYS A 226 -17.30 -30.80 -7.81
N MET A 227 -17.49 -30.48 -9.08
CA MET A 227 -17.39 -31.46 -10.17
C MET A 227 -15.99 -32.08 -10.23
N TYR A 228 -14.93 -31.28 -10.08
CA TYR A 228 -13.55 -31.79 -10.04
C TYR A 228 -13.31 -32.73 -8.84
N THR A 229 -13.73 -32.32 -7.64
CA THR A 229 -13.52 -33.09 -6.40
C THR A 229 -14.33 -34.39 -6.37
N ASP A 230 -15.59 -34.35 -6.83
CA ASP A 230 -16.46 -35.53 -6.99
C ASP A 230 -15.85 -36.58 -7.94
N HIS A 231 -14.95 -36.16 -8.84
CA HIS A 231 -14.30 -36.99 -9.85
C HIS A 231 -12.76 -36.97 -9.76
N ASN A 232 -12.21 -36.70 -8.55
CA ASN A 232 -10.78 -36.44 -8.37
C ASN A 232 -9.86 -37.59 -8.85
N LEU A 233 -10.34 -38.84 -8.80
CA LEU A 233 -9.62 -40.03 -9.26
C LEU A 233 -9.25 -39.92 -10.74
N ALA A 234 -10.07 -39.24 -11.55
CA ALA A 234 -9.81 -39.03 -12.97
C ALA A 234 -8.57 -38.17 -13.24
N PHE A 235 -8.17 -37.34 -12.28
CA PHE A 235 -7.14 -36.31 -12.46
C PHE A 235 -5.93 -36.48 -11.53
N GLN A 236 -5.79 -37.60 -10.83
CA GLN A 236 -4.66 -37.83 -9.92
C GLN A 236 -3.28 -37.71 -10.59
N VAL A 237 -3.18 -38.07 -11.88
CA VAL A 237 -1.91 -38.00 -12.63
C VAL A 237 -1.60 -36.56 -13.08
N VAL A 238 -2.62 -35.75 -13.31
CA VAL A 238 -2.50 -34.34 -13.70
C VAL A 238 -3.45 -33.51 -12.82
N PRO A 239 -3.10 -33.32 -11.53
CA PRO A 239 -3.97 -32.61 -10.60
C PRO A 239 -4.09 -31.14 -10.98
N LEU A 240 -5.22 -30.53 -10.62
CA LEU A 240 -5.43 -29.09 -10.78
C LEU A 240 -4.39 -28.35 -9.94
N ASP A 241 -3.50 -27.63 -10.61
CA ASP A 241 -2.42 -26.87 -10.01
C ASP A 241 -2.81 -25.42 -9.71
N ILE A 242 -1.96 -24.72 -8.94
CA ILE A 242 -2.17 -23.31 -8.57
C ILE A 242 -2.36 -22.42 -9.82
N PRO A 243 -1.50 -22.49 -10.86
CA PRO A 243 -1.72 -21.73 -12.09
C PRO A 243 -3.09 -22.01 -12.74
N GLY A 244 -3.49 -23.28 -12.85
CA GLY A 244 -4.80 -23.66 -13.37
C GLY A 244 -5.96 -23.08 -12.55
N PHE A 245 -5.86 -23.14 -11.22
CA PHE A 245 -6.86 -22.59 -10.32
C PHE A 245 -6.98 -21.07 -10.41
N ILE A 246 -5.86 -20.34 -10.55
CA ILE A 246 -5.86 -18.89 -10.77
C ILE A 246 -6.55 -18.53 -12.10
N VAL A 247 -6.28 -19.30 -13.17
CA VAL A 247 -6.96 -19.11 -14.46
C VAL A 247 -8.47 -19.35 -14.32
N LEU A 248 -8.90 -20.39 -13.59
CA LEU A 248 -10.32 -20.62 -13.29
C LEU A 248 -10.96 -19.41 -12.62
N ILE A 249 -10.36 -18.90 -11.54
CA ILE A 249 -10.84 -17.71 -10.83
C ILE A 249 -10.99 -16.52 -11.79
N SER A 250 -10.02 -16.31 -12.68
CA SER A 250 -10.06 -15.20 -13.65
C SER A 250 -11.17 -15.33 -14.69
N LYS A 251 -11.65 -16.56 -14.93
CA LYS A 251 -12.68 -16.90 -15.94
C LYS A 251 -14.08 -16.99 -15.35
N THR A 252 -14.19 -17.27 -14.05
CA THR A 252 -15.46 -17.26 -13.31
C THR A 252 -15.72 -15.86 -12.79
N ASN A 253 -16.81 -15.22 -13.24
CA ASN A 253 -17.16 -13.89 -12.75
C ASN A 253 -17.38 -13.91 -11.23
N VAL A 254 -16.56 -13.17 -10.48
CA VAL A 254 -16.88 -12.81 -9.11
C VAL A 254 -18.08 -11.87 -9.17
N SER A 255 -19.21 -12.28 -8.61
CA SER A 255 -20.39 -11.41 -8.53
C SER A 255 -20.03 -10.17 -7.71
N LYS A 256 -20.00 -9.00 -8.37
CA LYS A 256 -19.77 -7.71 -7.72
C LYS A 256 -20.81 -7.44 -6.63
N ASP A 257 -21.97 -8.07 -6.71
CA ASP A 257 -23.09 -7.83 -5.81
C ASP A 257 -23.09 -8.75 -4.58
N SER A 258 -22.18 -9.72 -4.50
CA SER A 258 -22.08 -10.58 -3.30
C SER A 258 -21.65 -9.76 -2.08
N ASN A 259 -22.32 -10.02 -0.95
CA ASN A 259 -21.92 -9.51 0.36
C ASN A 259 -20.77 -10.34 0.95
N GLU A 260 -20.64 -11.61 0.56
CA GLU A 260 -19.56 -12.46 1.01
C GLU A 260 -18.28 -12.17 0.23
N SER A 261 -17.15 -12.12 0.96
CA SER A 261 -15.84 -11.91 0.35
C SER A 261 -15.40 -13.15 -0.44
N PRO A 262 -15.02 -13.01 -1.73
CA PRO A 262 -14.58 -14.12 -2.56
C PRO A 262 -13.33 -14.82 -2.00
N PHE A 263 -12.52 -14.13 -1.19
CA PHE A 263 -11.29 -14.68 -0.62
C PHE A 263 -11.55 -15.77 0.43
N HIS A 264 -12.69 -15.73 1.14
CA HIS A 264 -13.09 -16.85 2.01
C HIS A 264 -13.38 -18.10 1.18
N ILE A 265 -14.11 -17.94 0.07
CA ILE A 265 -14.42 -19.02 -0.86
C ILE A 265 -13.12 -19.59 -1.44
N TYR A 266 -12.19 -18.74 -1.89
CA TYR A 266 -10.91 -19.21 -2.43
C TYR A 266 -10.12 -20.04 -1.41
N ILE A 267 -10.05 -19.62 -0.15
CA ILE A 267 -9.35 -20.39 0.89
C ILE A 267 -10.03 -21.72 1.17
N GLN A 268 -11.36 -21.75 1.20
CA GLN A 268 -12.09 -23.01 1.37
C GLN A 268 -11.79 -23.95 0.20
N LEU A 269 -11.90 -23.46 -1.04
CA LEU A 269 -11.62 -24.26 -2.23
C LEU A 269 -10.16 -24.71 -2.33
N LEU A 270 -9.19 -23.88 -1.91
CA LEU A 270 -7.77 -24.29 -1.83
C LEU A 270 -7.58 -25.46 -0.86
N LYS A 271 -8.28 -25.45 0.28
CA LYS A 271 -8.25 -26.57 1.24
C LYS A 271 -8.89 -27.83 0.66
N ASP A 272 -10.03 -27.71 -0.01
CA ASP A 272 -10.72 -28.82 -0.67
C ASP A 272 -9.86 -29.44 -1.78
N LEU A 273 -9.02 -28.63 -2.43
CA LEU A 273 -8.08 -29.06 -3.47
C LEU A 273 -6.69 -29.46 -2.92
N HIS A 274 -6.45 -29.33 -1.63
CA HIS A 274 -5.14 -29.52 -0.99
C HIS A 274 -4.01 -28.68 -1.61
N LEU A 275 -4.31 -27.44 -2.03
CA LEU A 275 -3.34 -26.48 -2.57
C LEU A 275 -2.78 -25.59 -1.46
N ASP A 276 -1.51 -25.22 -1.62
CA ASP A 276 -0.81 -24.35 -0.67
C ASP A 276 -1.33 -22.91 -0.76
N ILE A 277 -1.76 -22.36 0.38
CA ILE A 277 -2.36 -21.02 0.46
C ILE A 277 -1.32 -19.93 0.22
N GLU A 278 -0.11 -20.09 0.74
CA GLU A 278 0.95 -19.11 0.64
C GLU A 278 1.47 -19.00 -0.80
N ILE A 279 1.74 -20.14 -1.44
CA ILE A 279 2.16 -20.20 -2.85
C ILE A 279 1.04 -19.64 -3.75
N PHE A 280 -0.23 -19.95 -3.47
CA PHE A 280 -1.35 -19.40 -4.22
C PHE A 280 -1.36 -17.87 -4.18
N PHE A 281 -1.27 -17.25 -3.00
CA PHE A 281 -1.27 -15.79 -2.90
C PHE A 281 0.04 -15.17 -3.40
N ALA A 282 1.16 -15.91 -3.43
CA ALA A 282 2.36 -15.44 -4.11
C ALA A 282 2.14 -15.29 -5.64
N GLU A 283 1.42 -16.22 -6.27
CA GLU A 283 1.13 -16.18 -7.72
C GLU A 283 -0.10 -15.34 -8.10
N PHE A 284 -1.08 -15.19 -7.19
CA PHE A 284 -2.36 -14.51 -7.45
C PHE A 284 -2.26 -12.98 -7.56
N GLN A 285 -1.10 -12.39 -7.26
CA GLN A 285 -0.90 -10.94 -7.14
C GLN A 285 -1.37 -10.13 -8.35
N ASN A 286 -1.07 -10.60 -9.57
CA ASN A 286 -1.46 -9.91 -10.81
C ASN A 286 -2.98 -9.93 -11.02
N THR A 287 -3.62 -11.07 -10.72
CA THR A 287 -5.08 -11.21 -10.80
C THR A 287 -5.76 -10.31 -9.78
N PHE A 288 -5.23 -10.24 -8.55
CA PHE A 288 -5.69 -9.31 -7.52
C PHE A 288 -5.58 -7.85 -7.98
N LYS A 289 -4.40 -7.43 -8.43
CA LYS A 289 -4.14 -6.06 -8.90
C LYS A 289 -5.12 -5.64 -9.98
N ASN A 290 -5.30 -6.48 -11.00
CA ASN A 290 -6.26 -6.23 -12.08
C ASN A 290 -7.71 -6.19 -11.56
N GLY A 291 -8.07 -7.05 -10.60
CA GLY A 291 -9.40 -7.06 -10.00
C GLY A 291 -9.70 -5.79 -9.20
N VAL A 292 -8.75 -5.27 -8.44
CA VAL A 292 -8.92 -3.99 -7.71
C VAL A 292 -9.06 -2.82 -8.70
N GLN A 293 -8.18 -2.74 -9.72
CA GLN A 293 -8.24 -1.68 -10.74
C GLN A 293 -9.57 -1.67 -11.51
N ASN A 294 -10.11 -2.86 -11.83
CA ASN A 294 -11.39 -3.01 -12.53
C ASN A 294 -12.62 -3.00 -11.60
N LYS A 295 -12.44 -2.69 -10.31
CA LYS A 295 -13.51 -2.66 -9.30
C LYS A 295 -14.31 -3.98 -9.28
N HIS A 296 -13.61 -5.11 -9.30
CA HIS A 296 -14.18 -6.45 -9.10
C HIS A 296 -14.32 -6.78 -7.62
N TYR A 297 -13.52 -6.15 -6.76
CA TYR A 297 -13.54 -6.33 -5.31
C TYR A 297 -14.07 -5.07 -4.63
N LYS A 298 -14.94 -5.25 -3.63
CA LYS A 298 -15.36 -4.19 -2.72
C LYS A 298 -14.26 -3.89 -1.71
N PHE A 299 -14.39 -2.76 -1.02
CA PHE A 299 -13.49 -2.39 0.08
C PHE A 299 -13.39 -3.50 1.14
N GLU A 300 -14.55 -4.01 1.58
CA GLU A 300 -14.67 -5.06 2.60
C GLU A 300 -14.06 -6.39 2.13
N HIS A 301 -14.05 -6.65 0.81
CA HIS A 301 -13.40 -7.83 0.26
C HIS A 301 -11.88 -7.76 0.43
N VAL A 302 -11.29 -6.59 0.16
CA VAL A 302 -9.86 -6.35 0.33
C VAL A 302 -9.47 -6.37 1.81
N GLU A 303 -10.31 -5.81 2.68
CA GLU A 303 -10.14 -5.87 4.13
C GLU A 303 -10.01 -7.31 4.63
N VAL A 304 -10.95 -8.17 4.23
CA VAL A 304 -10.92 -9.60 4.54
C VAL A 304 -9.64 -10.26 4.04
N LEU A 305 -9.20 -9.96 2.81
CA LEU A 305 -7.96 -10.51 2.27
C LEU A 305 -6.74 -10.11 3.11
N LEU A 306 -6.61 -8.83 3.46
CA LEU A 306 -5.50 -8.36 4.28
C LEU A 306 -5.54 -8.95 5.69
N LEU A 307 -6.73 -9.13 6.28
CA LEU A 307 -6.90 -9.84 7.54
C LEU A 307 -6.38 -11.29 7.45
N ILE A 308 -6.73 -12.01 6.38
CA ILE A 308 -6.21 -13.37 6.13
C ILE A 308 -4.69 -13.34 6.01
N LEU A 309 -4.16 -12.41 5.22
CA LEU A 309 -2.73 -12.33 4.91
C LEU A 309 -1.89 -11.79 6.07
N SER A 310 -2.50 -11.20 7.10
CA SER A 310 -1.77 -10.73 8.30
C SER A 310 -0.98 -11.84 9.04
N LYS A 311 -1.26 -13.11 8.74
CA LYS A 311 -0.49 -14.27 9.22
C LYS A 311 0.76 -14.58 8.39
N TYR A 312 0.92 -13.90 7.26
CA TYR A 312 1.99 -14.07 6.28
C TYR A 312 2.60 -12.69 5.97
N ASP A 313 3.48 -12.22 6.85
CA ASP A 313 3.97 -10.84 6.87
C ASP A 313 4.39 -10.29 5.48
N GLU A 314 5.18 -11.05 4.72
CA GLU A 314 5.62 -10.64 3.39
C GLU A 314 4.46 -10.47 2.39
N LEU A 315 3.48 -11.38 2.42
CA LEU A 315 2.32 -11.31 1.52
C LEU A 315 1.43 -10.15 1.94
N PHE A 316 1.21 -9.94 3.24
CA PHE A 316 0.49 -8.78 3.75
C PHE A 316 1.09 -7.47 3.20
N GLY A 317 2.40 -7.29 3.35
CA GLY A 317 3.11 -6.10 2.86
C GLY A 317 2.98 -5.91 1.35
N LYS A 318 3.14 -6.98 0.56
CA LYS A 318 3.00 -6.93 -0.91
C LYS A 318 1.59 -6.52 -1.34
N TYR A 319 0.55 -7.13 -0.77
CA TYR A 319 -0.85 -6.83 -1.09
C TYR A 319 -1.28 -5.44 -0.63
N LEU A 320 -0.87 -5.03 0.56
CA LEU A 320 -1.13 -3.69 1.09
C LEU A 320 -0.46 -2.62 0.20
N SER A 321 0.79 -2.84 -0.23
CA SER A 321 1.49 -1.90 -1.12
C SER A 321 0.81 -1.82 -2.49
N MET A 322 0.35 -2.96 -3.04
CA MET A 322 -0.42 -2.97 -4.29
C MET A 322 -1.71 -2.17 -4.14
N TYR A 323 -2.49 -2.41 -3.07
CA TYR A 323 -3.72 -1.69 -2.81
C TYR A 323 -3.48 -0.18 -2.64
N GLY A 324 -2.50 0.21 -1.83
CA GLY A 324 -2.11 1.61 -1.62
C GLY A 324 -1.74 2.32 -2.92
N SER A 325 -0.95 1.67 -3.80
CA SER A 325 -0.57 2.25 -5.09
C SER A 325 -1.77 2.50 -6.02
N ILE A 326 -2.79 1.64 -5.97
CA ILE A 326 -3.99 1.79 -6.78
C ILE A 326 -4.87 2.90 -6.24
N MET A 327 -5.13 2.91 -4.92
CA MET A 327 -5.89 3.97 -4.26
C MET A 327 -5.25 5.34 -4.50
N ALA A 328 -3.92 5.37 -4.54
CA ALA A 328 -3.16 6.56 -4.86
C ALA A 328 -3.41 7.07 -6.28
N SER A 329 -3.27 6.20 -7.28
CA SER A 329 -3.55 6.57 -8.67
C SER A 329 -4.99 7.06 -8.90
N ALA A 330 -5.94 6.58 -8.08
CA ALA A 330 -7.35 6.93 -8.18
C ALA A 330 -7.76 8.17 -7.35
N GLN A 331 -6.81 8.80 -6.64
CA GLN A 331 -7.07 9.90 -5.69
C GLN A 331 -8.05 9.55 -4.55
N THR A 332 -8.14 8.26 -4.18
CA THR A 332 -9.02 7.76 -3.11
C THR A 332 -8.22 7.34 -1.88
N TRP A 333 -7.34 8.23 -1.42
CA TRP A 333 -6.40 7.99 -0.32
C TRP A 333 -7.09 7.67 1.01
N ASN A 334 -8.28 8.24 1.23
CA ASN A 334 -9.08 8.01 2.43
C ASN A 334 -9.39 6.51 2.63
N ASN A 335 -9.53 5.75 1.55
CA ASN A 335 -9.75 4.30 1.65
C ASN A 335 -8.54 3.57 2.23
N LEU A 336 -7.31 4.00 1.93
CA LEU A 336 -6.12 3.35 2.51
C LEU A 336 -6.04 3.60 4.02
N TRP A 337 -6.42 4.80 4.46
CA TRP A 337 -6.50 5.16 5.88
C TRP A 337 -7.62 4.42 6.60
N GLU A 338 -8.82 4.38 6.02
CA GLU A 338 -9.93 3.60 6.55
C GLU A 338 -9.55 2.12 6.68
N MET A 339 -8.85 1.57 5.68
CA MET A 339 -8.34 0.19 5.72
C MET A 339 -7.38 -0.03 6.89
N PHE A 340 -6.42 0.88 7.09
CA PHE A 340 -5.51 0.83 8.25
C PHE A 340 -6.27 0.87 9.58
N LEU A 341 -7.24 1.78 9.73
CA LEU A 341 -8.01 1.93 10.97
C LEU A 341 -8.80 0.66 11.28
N ARG A 342 -9.51 0.09 10.29
CA ARG A 342 -10.27 -1.16 10.48
C ARG A 342 -9.38 -2.36 10.76
N LEU A 343 -8.26 -2.48 10.06
CA LEU A 343 -7.28 -3.53 10.33
C LEU A 343 -6.75 -3.41 11.75
N SER A 344 -6.43 -2.19 12.22
CA SER A 344 -5.92 -1.96 13.58
C SER A 344 -6.90 -2.35 14.70
N GLU A 345 -8.22 -2.31 14.45
CA GLU A 345 -9.22 -2.81 15.40
C GLU A 345 -9.27 -4.35 15.46
N THR A 346 -8.80 -5.06 14.43
CA THR A 346 -9.02 -6.51 14.26
C THR A 346 -7.73 -7.34 14.39
N ILE A 347 -6.64 -6.91 13.76
CA ILE A 347 -5.37 -7.64 13.70
C ILE A 347 -4.47 -7.34 14.90
N ASP A 348 -3.56 -8.27 15.17
CA ASP A 348 -2.41 -7.98 16.03
C ASP A 348 -1.37 -7.23 15.20
N LEU A 349 -1.02 -6.02 15.60
CA LEU A 349 -0.05 -5.18 14.88
C LEU A 349 1.34 -5.59 15.33
N ASN A 350 1.84 -6.72 14.81
CA ASN A 350 3.20 -7.17 15.06
C ASN A 350 4.23 -6.21 14.42
N GLU A 351 5.53 -6.42 14.70
CA GLU A 351 6.61 -5.57 14.20
C GLU A 351 6.68 -5.53 12.66
N ALA A 352 6.46 -6.66 11.98
CA ALA A 352 6.53 -6.71 10.52
C ALA A 352 5.39 -5.93 9.84
N ILE A 353 4.15 -6.08 10.35
CA ILE A 353 2.98 -5.32 9.91
C ILE A 353 3.19 -3.82 10.17
N GLN A 354 3.73 -3.48 11.34
CA GLN A 354 4.09 -2.11 11.71
C GLN A 354 5.09 -1.50 10.71
N GLN A 355 6.14 -2.23 10.34
CA GLN A 355 7.13 -1.78 9.35
C GLN A 355 6.49 -1.55 7.97
N HIS A 356 5.65 -2.49 7.51
CA HIS A 356 4.95 -2.36 6.23
C HIS A 356 4.03 -1.13 6.19
N LEU A 357 3.20 -0.94 7.23
CA LEU A 357 2.28 0.21 7.32
C LEU A 357 3.05 1.53 7.39
N THR A 358 4.12 1.59 8.18
CA THR A 358 5.01 2.76 8.29
C THR A 358 5.70 3.07 6.97
N SER A 359 5.95 2.08 6.11
CA SER A 359 6.56 2.32 4.79
C SER A 359 5.57 2.78 3.72
N ILE A 360 4.27 2.56 3.92
CA ILE A 360 3.21 2.73 2.91
C ILE A 360 2.37 3.97 3.20
N LEU A 361 1.83 4.10 4.41
CA LEU A 361 0.92 5.20 4.77
C LEU A 361 1.55 6.59 4.55
N PRO A 362 2.83 6.83 4.93
CA PRO A 362 3.46 8.13 4.73
C PRO A 362 3.63 8.57 3.27
N LYS A 363 3.72 7.63 2.32
CA LYS A 363 4.00 7.94 0.91
C LYS A 363 2.88 8.71 0.22
N TYR A 364 1.70 8.77 0.82
CA TYR A 364 0.49 9.26 0.17
C TYR A 364 0.01 10.61 0.69
N PHE A 365 0.87 11.35 1.42
CA PHE A 365 0.55 12.67 1.98
C PHE A 365 0.73 13.86 1.03
N GLN A 366 1.38 13.70 -0.12
CA GLN A 366 1.66 14.80 -1.05
C GLN A 366 0.41 15.58 -1.52
N ASN A 367 -0.77 14.98 -1.38
CA ASN A 367 -2.06 15.58 -1.78
C ASN A 367 -3.00 15.84 -0.60
N PHE A 368 -2.55 15.74 0.65
CA PHE A 368 -3.42 15.91 1.81
C PHE A 368 -3.54 17.38 2.18
N THR A 369 -4.77 17.81 2.43
CA THR A 369 -5.02 19.07 3.13
C THR A 369 -4.84 18.85 4.63
N PHE A 370 -4.55 19.92 5.37
CA PHE A 370 -4.53 19.89 6.83
C PHE A 370 -5.83 19.32 7.43
N SER A 371 -6.99 19.69 6.88
CA SER A 371 -8.29 19.19 7.36
C SER A 371 -8.40 17.67 7.26
N ASN A 372 -7.97 17.08 6.13
CA ASN A 372 -8.00 15.63 5.94
C ASN A 372 -7.05 14.93 6.92
N PHE A 373 -5.84 15.46 7.10
CA PHE A 373 -4.89 14.93 8.07
C PHE A 373 -5.44 14.96 9.49
N LYS A 374 -6.01 16.10 9.92
CA LYS A 374 -6.63 16.25 11.24
C LYS A 374 -7.77 15.26 11.47
N GLU A 375 -8.65 15.08 10.49
CA GLU A 375 -9.77 14.14 10.57
C GLU A 375 -9.28 12.69 10.74
N ILE A 376 -8.25 12.30 9.99
CA ILE A 376 -7.64 10.96 10.08
C ILE A 376 -7.02 10.74 11.45
N MET A 377 -6.21 11.69 11.95
CA MET A 377 -5.58 11.57 13.26
C MET A 377 -6.63 11.54 14.38
N THR A 378 -7.67 12.37 14.30
CA THR A 378 -8.79 12.36 15.25
C THR A 378 -9.49 10.99 15.25
N SER A 379 -9.74 10.43 14.07
CA SER A 379 -10.34 9.10 13.94
C SER A 379 -9.43 8.01 14.53
N ALA A 380 -8.13 8.10 14.29
CA ALA A 380 -7.13 7.19 14.84
C ALA A 380 -7.08 7.24 16.38
N PHE A 381 -7.10 8.43 16.97
CA PHE A 381 -7.18 8.59 18.43
C PHE A 381 -8.50 8.04 19.00
N GLY A 382 -9.61 8.26 18.29
CA GLY A 382 -10.93 7.73 18.69
C GLY A 382 -11.00 6.21 18.78
N ILE A 383 -10.27 5.49 17.92
CA ILE A 383 -10.26 4.01 17.94
C ILE A 383 -9.19 3.42 18.86
N ARG A 384 -8.24 4.22 19.38
CA ARG A 384 -7.11 3.75 20.21
C ARG A 384 -7.55 2.86 21.39
N THR A 385 -8.71 3.17 21.97
CA THR A 385 -9.31 2.41 23.08
C THR A 385 -9.84 1.03 22.69
N LYS A 386 -10.11 0.79 21.41
CA LYS A 386 -10.59 -0.48 20.87
C LYS A 386 -9.45 -1.40 20.41
N ILE A 387 -8.24 -0.85 20.26
CA ILE A 387 -7.06 -1.59 19.83
C ILE A 387 -6.57 -2.47 20.99
N LYS A 388 -6.17 -3.71 20.65
CA LYS A 388 -5.57 -4.65 21.61
C LYS A 388 -4.36 -4.02 22.29
N THR A 389 -4.22 -4.23 23.60
CA THR A 389 -3.14 -3.63 24.41
C THR A 389 -1.75 -3.88 23.83
N GLU A 390 -1.49 -5.09 23.33
CA GLU A 390 -0.22 -5.51 22.72
C GLU A 390 0.10 -4.73 21.43
N SER A 391 -0.93 -4.29 20.69
CA SER A 391 -0.80 -3.52 19.45
C SER A 391 -0.64 -2.01 19.66
N GLN A 392 -0.92 -1.48 20.86
CA GLN A 392 -1.04 -0.02 21.07
C GLN A 392 0.27 0.72 20.81
N THR A 393 1.41 0.17 21.24
CA THR A 393 2.73 0.79 21.00
C THR A 393 3.03 0.85 19.51
N ASN A 394 2.82 -0.25 18.78
CA ASN A 394 3.07 -0.31 17.34
C ASN A 394 2.12 0.60 16.57
N PHE A 395 0.84 0.70 16.98
CA PHE A 395 -0.10 1.66 16.43
C PHE A 395 0.36 3.11 16.59
N THR A 396 0.79 3.49 17.80
CA THR A 396 1.32 4.83 18.07
C THR A 396 2.57 5.12 17.23
N GLN A 397 3.47 4.14 17.04
CA GLN A 397 4.64 4.31 16.18
C GLN A 397 4.28 4.54 14.71
N ILE A 398 3.25 3.85 14.18
CA ILE A 398 2.75 4.08 12.81
C ILE A 398 2.22 5.51 12.67
N LEU A 399 1.38 5.95 13.62
CA LEU A 399 0.85 7.31 13.63
C LEU A 399 1.96 8.37 13.76
N LYS A 400 2.98 8.08 14.57
CA LYS A 400 4.13 8.97 14.75
C LYS A 400 4.94 9.13 13.46
N ALA A 401 5.34 8.03 12.82
CA ALA A 401 6.08 8.10 11.56
C ALA A 401 5.27 8.78 10.44
N THR A 402 3.95 8.58 10.47
CA THR A 402 3.00 9.25 9.59
C THR A 402 2.96 10.75 9.83
N PHE A 403 2.87 11.17 11.08
CA PHE A 403 2.93 12.58 11.48
C PHE A 403 4.24 13.22 11.05
N ASP A 404 5.37 12.56 11.29
CA ASP A 404 6.70 13.08 10.93
C ASP A 404 6.84 13.31 9.42
N ALA A 405 6.39 12.37 8.61
CA ALA A 405 6.42 12.52 7.17
C ALA A 405 5.49 13.64 6.68
N PHE A 406 4.31 13.81 7.29
CA PHE A 406 3.41 14.91 6.97
C PHE A 406 4.03 16.26 7.29
N ILE A 407 4.68 16.39 8.46
CA ILE A 407 5.40 17.59 8.86
C ILE A 407 6.57 17.87 7.92
N GLU A 408 7.39 16.87 7.63
CA GLU A 408 8.52 17.02 6.70
C GLU A 408 8.06 17.53 5.33
N GLU A 409 6.98 16.94 4.77
CA GLU A 409 6.42 17.38 3.49
C GLU A 409 5.85 18.80 3.56
N LEU A 410 5.13 19.14 4.62
CA LEU A 410 4.57 20.48 4.84
C LEU A 410 5.66 21.56 4.86
N PHE A 411 6.85 21.23 5.35
CA PHE A 411 7.97 22.16 5.49
C PHE A 411 8.99 22.11 4.33
N LYS A 412 8.81 21.26 3.30
CA LYS A 412 9.68 21.19 2.11
C LYS A 412 9.50 22.37 1.15
N GLU A 413 8.28 22.88 0.97
CA GLU A 413 8.02 23.99 0.04
C GLU A 413 8.04 25.35 0.76
N GLU A 414 9.07 26.18 0.48
CA GLU A 414 9.21 27.52 1.08
C GLU A 414 8.00 28.46 0.85
N ASN A 415 7.19 28.18 -0.19
CA ASN A 415 6.04 29.00 -0.56
C ASN A 415 4.80 28.74 0.32
N TYR A 416 4.56 27.52 0.80
CA TYR A 416 3.41 27.17 1.67
C TYR A 416 3.58 27.68 3.11
N LEU A 417 4.81 27.98 3.54
CA LEU A 417 5.15 28.44 4.88
C LEU A 417 4.48 29.76 5.29
N ASN A 418 4.05 30.57 4.32
CA ASN A 418 3.53 31.91 4.57
C ASN A 418 2.01 31.94 4.72
N GLU A 419 1.31 30.87 4.31
CA GLU A 419 -0.15 30.78 4.34
C GLU A 419 -0.70 30.06 5.58
N LEU A 420 0.15 29.33 6.34
CA LEU A 420 -0.29 28.65 7.56
C LEU A 420 -0.51 29.64 8.71
N ASN A 421 -1.75 29.69 9.21
CA ASN A 421 -2.14 30.47 10.38
C ASN A 421 -1.76 29.76 11.68
N TYR A 422 -1.55 30.52 12.75
CA TYR A 422 -1.21 30.06 14.11
C TYR A 422 -2.09 28.89 14.57
N SER A 423 -3.40 28.97 14.36
CA SER A 423 -4.36 27.93 14.76
C SER A 423 -4.03 26.55 14.15
N TYR A 424 -3.55 26.50 12.90
CA TYR A 424 -3.25 25.23 12.24
C TYR A 424 -1.97 24.60 12.78
N LEU A 425 -0.94 25.41 12.99
CA LEU A 425 0.30 24.94 13.59
C LEU A 425 0.09 24.45 15.02
N LYS A 426 -0.77 25.14 15.78
CA LYS A 426 -1.15 24.72 17.14
C LYS A 426 -1.87 23.38 17.15
N ASP A 427 -2.87 23.20 16.29
CA ASP A 427 -3.58 21.92 16.16
C ASP A 427 -2.62 20.76 15.80
N LEU A 428 -1.66 21.00 14.90
CA LEU A 428 -0.64 20.00 14.56
C LEU A 428 0.27 19.68 15.74
N LEU A 429 0.65 20.70 16.52
CA LEU A 429 1.44 20.49 17.72
C LEU A 429 0.67 19.68 18.76
N ASP A 430 -0.61 19.98 18.98
CA ASP A 430 -1.44 19.23 19.93
C ASP A 430 -1.55 17.75 19.51
N ILE A 431 -1.70 17.46 18.21
CA ILE A 431 -1.64 16.08 17.67
C ILE A 431 -0.26 15.44 17.95
N GLY A 432 0.83 16.16 17.67
CA GLY A 432 2.19 15.65 17.89
C GLY A 432 2.46 15.32 19.36
N LEU A 433 2.01 16.19 20.28
CA LEU A 433 2.15 16.00 21.72
C LEU A 433 1.38 14.78 22.22
N GLU A 434 0.21 14.47 21.66
CA GLU A 434 -0.56 13.26 22.01
C GLU A 434 0.14 11.96 21.55
N LEU A 435 0.99 12.03 20.52
CA LEU A 435 1.74 10.90 19.96
C LEU A 435 3.11 10.67 20.61
N LEU A 436 3.57 11.59 21.45
CA LEU A 436 4.87 11.49 22.09
C LEU A 436 4.94 10.20 22.93
N SER A 437 5.90 9.35 22.57
CA SER A 437 6.28 8.17 23.34
C SER A 437 7.60 8.38 24.10
N ILE A 438 8.31 9.48 23.81
CA ILE A 438 9.62 9.88 24.34
C ILE A 438 9.52 11.36 24.79
N ASP A 439 10.52 11.84 25.51
CA ASP A 439 10.69 13.25 25.85
C ASP A 439 10.61 14.17 24.62
N LEU A 440 9.87 15.29 24.75
CA LEU A 440 9.66 16.31 23.72
C LEU A 440 10.96 16.80 23.05
N TYR A 441 12.08 16.77 23.78
CA TYR A 441 13.37 17.29 23.34
C TYR A 441 14.02 16.49 22.21
N GLU A 442 13.61 15.23 22.02
CA GLU A 442 14.13 14.36 20.96
C GLU A 442 13.25 14.40 19.69
N ASP A 443 12.11 15.09 19.74
CA ASP A 443 11.11 15.07 18.68
C ASP A 443 11.30 16.21 17.66
N HIS A 444 11.97 15.91 16.54
CA HIS A 444 12.27 16.91 15.51
C HIS A 444 11.03 17.64 14.98
N SER A 445 9.92 16.93 14.75
CA SER A 445 8.70 17.48 14.16
C SER A 445 8.00 18.44 15.11
N CYS A 446 7.87 18.07 16.40
CA CYS A 446 7.31 18.95 17.41
C CYS A 446 8.19 20.18 17.63
N LEU A 447 9.52 20.01 17.67
CA LEU A 447 10.48 21.12 17.77
C LEU A 447 10.38 22.07 16.56
N LEU A 448 10.20 21.55 15.35
CA LEU A 448 10.01 22.35 14.15
C LEU A 448 8.70 23.16 14.21
N LEU A 449 7.61 22.56 14.69
CA LEU A 449 6.33 23.25 14.91
C LEU A 449 6.46 24.33 15.98
N ILE A 450 7.07 24.03 17.14
CA ILE A 450 7.38 25.00 18.20
C ILE A 450 8.16 26.18 17.61
N LYS A 451 9.25 25.90 16.88
CA LYS A 451 10.06 26.93 16.24
C LYS A 451 9.23 27.82 15.33
N ARG A 452 8.33 27.24 14.53
CA ARG A 452 7.53 27.99 13.54
C ARG A 452 6.41 28.80 14.18
N ILE A 453 5.82 28.31 15.26
CA ILE A 453 4.80 29.03 16.01
C ILE A 453 5.40 30.24 16.71
N LEU A 454 6.57 30.06 17.34
CA LEU A 454 7.23 31.11 18.10
C LEU A 454 7.99 32.09 17.20
N PHE A 455 8.72 31.59 16.20
CA PHE A 455 9.68 32.35 15.39
C PHE A 455 9.28 32.39 13.90
N LYS A 456 8.01 32.72 13.62
CA LYS A 456 7.55 32.89 12.23
C LYS A 456 8.31 34.05 11.56
N PRO A 457 8.97 33.84 10.41
CA PRO A 457 9.68 34.92 9.71
C PRO A 457 8.66 35.93 9.16
N GLU A 458 8.72 37.18 9.61
CA GLU A 458 7.91 38.26 9.04
C GLU A 458 8.49 38.69 7.68
N ARG A 459 7.66 38.71 6.64
CA ARG A 459 8.05 39.13 5.27
C ARG A 459 8.17 40.65 5.10
N SER A 460 7.80 41.46 6.10
CA SER A 460 7.68 42.91 5.93
C SER A 460 8.90 43.64 6.46
N THR A 461 9.17 44.82 5.87
CA THR A 461 10.11 45.84 6.34
C THR A 461 9.65 46.49 7.67
N SER A 462 8.99 45.72 8.55
CA SER A 462 8.58 46.20 9.86
C SER A 462 9.82 46.53 10.69
N LYS A 463 9.74 47.59 11.52
CA LYS A 463 10.78 47.84 12.51
C LYS A 463 10.92 46.58 13.37
N LYS A 464 12.14 46.10 13.60
CA LYS A 464 12.43 44.86 14.36
C LYS A 464 11.68 44.76 15.70
N GLY A 465 11.43 45.88 16.38
CA GLY A 465 10.61 45.94 17.60
C GLY A 465 9.16 45.45 17.44
N HIS A 466 8.52 45.65 16.28
CA HIS A 466 7.20 45.10 16.00
C HIS A 466 7.22 43.59 15.77
N SER A 467 8.26 43.08 15.08
CA SER A 467 8.45 41.65 14.90
C SER A 467 8.66 40.93 16.24
N MET A 468 9.39 41.56 17.17
CA MET A 468 9.51 41.08 18.55
C MET A 468 8.18 41.08 19.29
N LEU A 469 7.43 42.19 19.25
CA LEU A 469 6.11 42.24 19.90
C LEU A 469 5.17 41.13 19.40
N SER A 470 5.19 40.88 18.09
CA SER A 470 4.45 39.79 17.43
C SER A 470 4.87 38.40 17.96
N GLN A 471 6.18 38.15 18.06
CA GLN A 471 6.76 36.92 18.62
C GLN A 471 6.30 36.66 20.07
N PHE A 472 6.34 37.67 20.93
CA PHE A 472 5.96 37.51 22.33
C PHE A 472 4.45 37.37 22.54
N ASN A 473 3.63 37.97 21.67
CA ASN A 473 2.20 37.69 21.65
C ASN A 473 1.93 36.21 21.32
N ASN A 474 2.61 35.66 20.29
CA ASN A 474 2.47 34.23 19.95
C ASN A 474 2.86 33.32 21.12
N LEU A 475 3.90 33.69 21.88
CA LEU A 475 4.37 32.93 23.03
C LEU A 475 3.43 32.97 24.24
N ASN A 476 2.68 34.06 24.43
CA ASN A 476 1.62 34.11 25.44
C ASN A 476 0.42 33.22 25.05
N ASP A 477 0.14 33.11 23.74
CA ASP A 477 -0.92 32.24 23.22
C ASP A 477 -0.48 30.76 23.13
N PHE A 478 0.83 30.52 23.18
CA PHE A 478 1.48 29.21 23.05
C PHE A 478 1.28 28.40 24.32
N ASN A 479 0.36 27.42 24.23
CA ASN A 479 -0.05 26.44 25.24
C ASN A 479 0.61 26.60 26.63
N SER A 480 -0.12 27.19 27.58
CA SER A 480 0.40 27.50 28.90
C SER A 480 0.95 26.29 29.67
N ASP A 481 0.49 25.07 29.38
CA ASP A 481 0.93 23.86 30.10
C ASP A 481 2.28 23.35 29.61
N LEU A 482 2.59 23.50 28.31
CA LEU A 482 3.91 23.21 27.77
C LEU A 482 4.96 24.17 28.35
N CYS A 483 4.61 25.46 28.42
CA CYS A 483 5.45 26.52 28.98
C CYS A 483 5.66 26.38 30.51
N LYS A 484 4.70 25.80 31.23
CA LYS A 484 4.82 25.54 32.68
C LYS A 484 5.73 24.35 33.00
N ASN A 485 5.61 23.28 32.23
CA ASN A 485 6.20 21.99 32.59
C ASN A 485 7.59 21.75 31.98
N ASN A 486 8.01 22.55 30.99
CA ASN A 486 9.28 22.35 30.30
C ASN A 486 10.23 23.54 30.48
N ASP A 487 11.52 23.23 30.57
CA ASP A 487 12.58 24.22 30.65
C ASP A 487 12.87 24.79 29.25
N PRO A 488 12.75 26.12 29.02
CA PRO A 488 13.02 26.71 27.71
C PRO A 488 14.47 26.48 27.25
N ASN A 489 15.42 26.26 28.17
CA ASN A 489 16.82 26.01 27.85
C ASN A 489 17.04 24.69 27.09
N LEU A 490 16.15 23.72 27.27
CA LEU A 490 16.23 22.40 26.65
C LEU A 490 15.55 22.35 25.27
N ILE A 491 14.75 23.38 24.93
CA ILE A 491 13.92 23.40 23.72
C ILE A 491 14.42 24.45 22.72
N ILE A 492 14.73 25.64 23.21
CA ILE A 492 15.06 26.79 22.35
C ILE A 492 16.57 26.80 22.09
N GLN A 493 16.93 26.60 20.83
CA GLN A 493 18.31 26.62 20.36
C GLN A 493 18.74 28.04 19.97
N ASP A 494 19.99 28.38 20.26
CA ASP A 494 20.54 29.72 19.96
C ASP A 494 20.46 30.06 18.46
N GLU A 495 20.58 29.06 17.55
CA GLU A 495 20.48 29.32 16.11
C GLU A 495 19.10 29.84 15.70
N TRP A 496 18.03 29.47 16.40
CA TRP A 496 16.66 29.88 16.07
C TRP A 496 16.43 31.37 16.32
N LEU A 497 17.23 31.97 17.19
CA LEU A 497 17.13 33.36 17.60
C LEU A 497 17.90 34.31 16.67
N THR A 498 18.74 33.79 15.76
CA THR A 498 19.72 34.55 14.96
C THR A 498 19.13 35.79 14.28
N ASP A 499 17.94 35.67 13.70
CA ASP A 499 17.25 36.75 12.97
C ASP A 499 16.51 37.74 13.88
N TYR A 500 16.31 37.34 15.14
CA TYR A 500 15.67 38.13 16.21
C TYR A 500 16.70 38.81 17.11
N VAL A 501 17.99 38.53 16.93
CA VAL A 501 19.05 39.22 17.65
C VAL A 501 19.14 40.67 17.17
N LEU A 502 18.93 41.62 18.10
CA LEU A 502 19.14 43.05 17.84
C LEU A 502 20.64 43.36 17.82
N LYS A 503 21.05 44.20 16.87
CA LYS A 503 22.37 44.81 16.90
C LYS A 503 22.39 45.85 18.00
N ILE A 504 23.26 45.65 18.97
CA ILE A 504 23.41 46.54 20.11
C ILE A 504 24.63 47.44 19.84
N PRO A 505 24.49 48.77 19.93
CA PRO A 505 23.32 49.52 20.42
C PRO A 505 22.33 49.99 19.35
N GLU A 506 22.64 49.86 18.06
CA GLU A 506 21.97 50.58 16.97
C GLU A 506 20.46 50.29 16.89
N GLU A 507 20.04 49.05 17.11
CA GLU A 507 18.64 48.64 16.96
C GLU A 507 17.89 48.61 18.29
N TRP A 508 18.60 48.45 19.40
CA TRP A 508 18.00 48.41 20.75
C TRP A 508 17.58 49.80 21.22
N ILE A 509 18.43 50.80 20.97
CA ILE A 509 18.20 52.19 21.41
C ILE A 509 17.09 52.88 20.61
N ASP A 510 16.76 52.34 19.43
CA ASP A 510 15.70 52.84 18.56
C ASP A 510 14.29 52.38 18.99
N LEU A 511 14.17 51.57 20.06
CA LEU A 511 12.88 51.24 20.66
C LEU A 511 12.29 52.48 21.36
N ASP A 512 11.16 52.97 20.85
CA ASP A 512 10.42 54.06 21.49
C ASP A 512 9.77 53.62 22.81
N GLU A 513 9.45 54.58 23.68
CA GLU A 513 8.91 54.35 25.03
C GLU A 513 7.64 53.49 25.03
N LEU A 514 6.73 53.69 24.07
CA LEU A 514 5.47 52.94 23.99
C LEU A 514 5.71 51.48 23.58
N THR A 515 6.56 51.26 22.57
CA THR A 515 6.95 49.91 22.14
C THR A 515 7.65 49.17 23.28
N TYR A 516 8.58 49.85 23.96
CA TYR A 516 9.32 49.32 25.09
C TYR A 516 8.40 48.91 26.26
N GLN A 517 7.54 49.83 26.74
CA GLN A 517 6.60 49.55 27.84
C GLN A 517 5.69 48.36 27.51
N SER A 518 5.20 48.26 26.27
CA SER A 518 4.37 47.14 25.84
C SER A 518 5.08 45.78 25.93
N LEU A 519 6.38 45.73 25.62
CA LEU A 519 7.18 44.51 25.71
C LEU A 519 7.49 44.12 27.16
N CYS A 520 7.72 45.09 28.05
CA CYS A 520 7.98 44.82 29.47
C CYS A 520 6.74 44.37 30.24
N GLU A 521 5.60 45.07 30.07
CA GLU A 521 4.42 44.87 30.91
C GLU A 521 3.69 43.54 30.65
N LYS A 522 3.65 43.09 29.39
CA LYS A 522 2.87 41.91 28.99
C LYS A 522 3.53 40.57 29.30
N HIS A 523 4.85 40.56 29.52
CA HIS A 523 5.64 39.32 29.51
C HIS A 523 6.50 39.09 30.76
N ASN A 524 6.44 40.00 31.75
CA ASN A 524 7.22 39.98 32.98
C ASN A 524 7.06 38.72 33.87
N LYS A 525 6.05 37.88 33.63
CA LYS A 525 5.78 36.64 34.38
C LYS A 525 5.98 35.37 33.57
N ASN A 526 6.31 35.47 32.28
CA ASN A 526 6.46 34.32 31.41
C ASN A 526 7.93 33.89 31.36
N ARG A 527 8.27 32.78 32.02
CA ARG A 527 9.65 32.23 32.10
C ARG A 527 10.29 32.05 30.72
N TRP A 528 9.53 31.60 29.73
CA TRP A 528 10.03 31.41 28.37
C TRP A 528 10.32 32.75 27.69
N ALA A 529 9.47 33.76 27.92
CA ALA A 529 9.72 35.10 27.39
C ALA A 529 11.02 35.69 27.95
N ILE A 530 11.23 35.58 29.27
CA ILE A 530 12.43 36.05 29.97
C ILE A 530 13.67 35.37 29.41
N TYR A 531 13.63 34.04 29.24
CA TYR A 531 14.75 33.28 28.70
C TYR A 531 15.11 33.70 27.26
N ILE A 532 14.11 33.80 26.37
CA ILE A 532 14.32 34.21 24.98
C ILE A 532 14.92 35.62 24.93
N TRP A 533 14.39 36.56 25.72
CA TRP A 533 14.92 37.92 25.81
C TRP A 533 16.38 37.95 26.24
N THR A 534 16.70 37.20 27.29
CA THR A 534 18.07 37.05 27.79
C THR A 534 18.99 36.57 26.68
N LYS A 535 18.59 35.51 25.97
CA LYS A 535 19.39 34.97 24.86
C LYS A 535 19.53 35.91 23.67
N CYS A 536 18.48 36.63 23.27
CA CYS A 536 18.54 37.60 22.18
C CYS A 536 19.52 38.74 22.49
N VAL A 537 19.48 39.29 23.71
CA VAL A 537 20.40 40.33 24.16
C VAL A 537 21.83 39.81 24.22
N HIS A 538 22.02 38.65 24.87
CA HIS A 538 23.31 37.99 25.02
C HIS A 538 23.99 37.75 23.66
N LEU A 539 23.28 37.11 22.72
CA LEU A 539 23.78 36.85 21.37
C LEU A 539 24.02 38.14 20.60
N GLY A 540 23.25 39.20 20.87
CA GLY A 540 23.43 40.54 20.28
C GLY A 540 24.74 41.19 20.71
N LEU A 541 25.05 41.15 22.00
CA LEU A 541 26.33 41.64 22.52
C LEU A 541 27.50 40.81 22.00
N LEU A 542 27.36 39.49 21.90
CA LEU A 542 28.40 38.61 21.34
C LEU A 542 28.67 38.89 19.84
N LYS A 543 27.63 39.12 19.04
CA LYS A 543 27.76 39.44 17.60
C LYS A 543 28.28 40.84 17.35
N SER A 544 28.04 41.77 18.28
CA SER A 544 28.53 43.13 18.18
C SER A 544 30.05 43.10 18.28
N HIS A 545 30.75 43.43 17.18
CA HIS A 545 32.19 43.65 17.23
C HIS A 545 32.42 44.86 18.14
N MET A 546 32.77 44.60 19.41
CA MET A 546 33.02 45.59 20.48
C MET A 546 34.27 46.44 20.19
N LYS A 547 34.30 47.13 19.04
CA LYS A 547 35.40 48.03 18.66
C LYS A 547 35.39 49.31 19.49
N ASN A 548 34.27 49.65 20.13
CA ASN A 548 34.14 50.83 20.99
C ASN A 548 33.14 50.60 22.16
N PRO A 549 33.51 49.84 23.19
CA PRO A 549 32.64 49.54 24.34
C PRO A 549 32.14 50.80 25.07
N HIS A 550 32.93 51.87 25.05
CA HIS A 550 32.58 53.15 25.67
C HIS A 550 31.39 53.83 25.03
N ASP A 551 31.33 53.89 23.70
CA ASP A 551 30.22 54.50 22.96
C ASP A 551 28.91 53.76 23.20
N ILE A 552 28.96 52.43 23.31
CA ILE A 552 27.80 51.59 23.64
C ILE A 552 27.27 51.96 25.03
N ILE A 553 28.15 52.00 26.04
CA ILE A 553 27.75 52.33 27.42
C ILE A 553 27.14 53.74 27.50
N VAL A 554 27.76 54.74 26.87
CA VAL A 554 27.24 56.12 26.86
C VAL A 554 25.86 56.19 26.21
N LYS A 555 25.70 55.61 25.03
CA LYS A 555 24.41 55.60 24.32
C LYS A 555 23.33 54.86 25.09
N VAL A 556 23.64 53.73 25.70
CA VAL A 556 22.70 52.98 26.55
C VAL A 556 22.25 53.82 27.74
N ASN A 557 23.19 54.52 28.37
CA ASN A 557 22.87 55.37 29.50
C ASN A 557 21.98 56.57 29.09
N GLU A 558 22.22 57.17 27.92
CA GLU A 558 21.34 58.18 27.33
C GLU A 558 19.95 57.62 27.02
N TRP A 559 19.86 56.40 26.52
CA TRP A 559 18.58 55.72 26.27
C TRP A 559 17.82 55.45 27.58
N MET A 560 18.47 54.91 28.62
CA MET A 560 17.85 54.72 29.94
C MET A 560 17.32 56.04 30.51
N SER A 561 18.05 57.14 30.30
CA SER A 561 17.56 58.48 30.67
C SER A 561 16.34 58.92 29.87
N LYS A 562 16.26 58.61 28.56
CA LYS A 562 15.13 58.97 27.69
C LYS A 562 13.86 58.20 28.03
N VAL A 563 13.98 56.92 28.39
CA VAL A 563 12.86 56.07 28.81
C VAL A 563 12.57 56.18 30.33
N GLN A 564 13.26 57.11 31.02
CA GLN A 564 13.07 57.47 32.44
C GLN A 564 13.38 56.35 33.46
N HIS A 565 14.31 55.45 33.16
CA HIS A 565 14.77 54.41 34.09
C HIS A 565 15.87 54.93 35.02
N THR A 566 15.45 55.65 36.05
CA THR A 566 16.37 56.23 37.06
C THR A 566 16.46 55.43 38.35
N VAL A 567 15.49 54.54 38.62
CA VAL A 567 15.41 53.71 39.83
C VAL A 567 14.98 52.30 39.46
N PHE A 568 15.65 51.29 40.02
CA PHE A 568 15.27 49.88 39.84
C PHE A 568 13.91 49.60 40.51
N THR A 569 12.93 49.11 39.74
CA THR A 569 11.58 48.78 40.23
C THR A 569 11.29 47.29 40.27
N GLY A 570 12.19 46.44 39.74
CA GLY A 570 12.01 44.99 39.64
C GLY A 570 10.91 44.52 38.68
N THR A 571 10.06 45.43 38.20
CA THR A 571 8.99 45.14 37.23
C THR A 571 9.46 45.29 35.79
N ASP A 572 10.64 45.90 35.58
CA ASP A 572 11.21 46.15 34.27
C ASP A 572 12.21 45.05 33.86
N THR A 573 11.66 43.97 33.31
CA THR A 573 12.42 42.77 32.96
C THR A 573 13.43 43.02 31.83
N LEU A 574 13.13 43.86 30.84
CA LEU A 574 14.04 44.07 29.70
C LEU A 574 15.25 44.94 30.04
N THR A 575 15.05 46.06 30.75
CA THR A 575 16.20 46.83 31.24
C THR A 575 17.03 46.01 32.21
N THR A 576 16.41 45.16 33.03
CA THR A 576 17.13 44.24 33.93
C THR A 576 18.01 43.29 33.14
N ILE A 577 17.45 42.51 32.21
CA ILE A 577 18.21 41.61 31.34
C ILE A 577 19.34 42.35 30.62
N PHE A 578 19.03 43.50 30.01
CA PHE A 578 19.97 44.26 29.21
C PHE A 578 21.13 44.85 30.02
N ALA A 579 20.83 45.46 31.17
CA ALA A 579 21.85 46.02 32.06
C ALA A 579 22.75 44.92 32.66
N ILE A 580 22.18 43.75 32.99
CA ILE A 580 22.94 42.58 33.45
C ILE A 580 23.92 42.12 32.38
N GLU A 581 23.42 41.89 31.15
CA GLU A 581 24.26 41.41 30.05
C GLU A 581 25.35 42.45 29.68
N ILE A 582 25.06 43.75 29.69
CA ILE A 582 26.08 44.80 29.51
C ILE A 582 27.11 44.77 30.64
N PHE A 583 26.66 44.60 31.89
CA PHE A 583 27.56 44.52 33.03
C PHE A 583 28.52 43.34 32.87
N GLU A 584 28.01 42.16 32.52
CA GLU A 584 28.80 40.95 32.37
C GLU A 584 29.72 40.95 31.15
N PHE A 585 29.26 41.44 30.00
CA PHE A 585 30.01 41.36 28.73
C PHE A 585 30.89 42.57 28.44
N ILE A 586 30.52 43.75 28.93
CA ILE A 586 31.23 45.00 28.61
C ILE A 586 31.94 45.54 29.84
N ILE A 587 31.21 45.79 30.93
CA ILE A 587 31.74 46.53 32.08
C ILE A 587 32.79 45.69 32.82
N ILE A 588 32.50 44.44 33.13
CA ILE A 588 33.45 43.54 33.80
C ILE A 588 34.74 43.35 32.99
N LYS A 589 34.65 43.32 31.66
CA LYS A 589 35.82 43.09 30.79
C LYS A 589 36.66 44.35 30.52
N ASN A 590 36.09 45.53 30.75
CA ASN A 590 36.73 46.82 30.45
C ASN A 590 36.72 47.76 31.68
N MET A 591 36.81 47.18 32.89
CA MET A 591 36.62 47.90 34.15
C MET A 591 37.47 49.18 34.26
N ASP A 592 38.74 49.14 33.86
CA ASP A 592 39.64 50.28 34.03
C ASP A 592 39.28 51.48 33.15
N SER A 593 38.69 51.25 31.98
CA SER A 593 38.42 52.29 30.99
C SER A 593 37.00 52.87 31.11
N VAL A 594 36.05 52.04 31.55
CA VAL A 594 34.62 52.36 31.68
C VAL A 594 34.33 53.34 32.83
N MET A 595 35.15 53.33 33.88
CA MET A 595 34.95 54.13 35.10
C MET A 595 35.13 55.65 34.91
N SER A 596 35.74 56.06 33.79
CA SER A 596 35.94 57.47 33.43
C SER A 596 34.84 58.03 32.50
N LEU A 597 33.84 57.21 32.14
CA LEU A 597 32.79 57.62 31.21
C LEU A 597 31.81 58.59 31.86
N PRO A 598 31.37 59.63 31.13
CA PRO A 598 30.34 60.53 31.62
C PRO A 598 29.00 59.80 31.77
N ASN A 599 28.27 60.15 32.82
CA ASN A 599 26.88 59.76 33.09
C ASN A 599 26.60 58.26 33.32
N ILE A 600 27.58 57.35 33.38
CA ILE A 600 27.38 55.90 33.63
C ILE A 600 26.58 55.55 34.92
N GLU A 601 26.38 56.54 35.78
CA GLU A 601 25.66 56.47 37.05
C GLU A 601 24.31 55.75 36.94
N LEU A 602 23.53 55.95 35.87
CA LEU A 602 22.21 55.30 35.76
C LEU A 602 22.32 53.79 35.61
N ILE A 603 23.19 53.30 34.72
CA ILE A 603 23.42 51.86 34.52
C ILE A 603 23.97 51.23 35.81
N LEU A 604 24.96 51.87 36.45
CA LEU A 604 25.56 51.34 37.68
C LEU A 604 24.56 51.32 38.83
N ASN A 605 23.82 52.41 39.07
CA ASN A 605 22.81 52.47 40.12
C ASN A 605 21.71 51.43 39.90
N PHE A 606 21.35 51.18 38.64
CA PHE A 606 20.39 50.14 38.29
C PHE A 606 20.93 48.74 38.62
N VAL A 607 22.16 48.41 38.23
CA VAL A 607 22.80 47.11 38.53
C VAL A 607 23.00 46.90 40.04
N LEU A 608 23.40 47.95 40.76
CA LEU A 608 23.58 47.93 42.21
C LEU A 608 22.25 47.68 42.93
N GLY A 609 21.21 48.44 42.56
CA GLY A 609 19.86 48.25 43.12
C GLY A 609 19.27 46.87 42.81
N ALA A 610 19.53 46.33 41.61
CA ALA A 610 19.10 44.99 41.25
C ALA A 610 19.82 43.88 42.06
N ALA A 611 21.12 44.04 42.34
CA ALA A 611 21.90 43.11 43.16
C ALA A 611 21.46 43.10 44.64
N GLU A 612 21.08 44.26 45.17
CA GLU A 612 20.64 44.43 46.56
C GLU A 612 19.26 43.80 46.81
N ASN A 613 18.39 43.79 45.79
CA ASN A 613 17.07 43.14 45.83
C ASN A 613 17.11 41.62 45.60
N GLN A 614 18.30 41.00 45.57
CA GLN A 614 18.50 39.55 45.47
C GLN A 614 17.83 38.88 44.24
N LEU A 615 17.82 39.55 43.09
CA LEU A 615 17.45 38.87 41.84
C LEU A 615 18.42 37.70 41.58
N HIS A 616 17.87 36.49 41.41
CA HIS A 616 18.64 35.28 41.12
C HIS A 616 19.48 35.36 39.82
N GLU A 617 19.20 36.35 38.97
CA GLU A 617 19.81 36.56 37.65
C GLU A 617 21.11 37.38 37.71
N ILE A 618 21.40 38.09 38.82
CA ILE A 618 22.65 38.85 38.97
C ILE A 618 23.66 38.07 39.77
N ASN A 619 24.84 37.85 39.19
CA ASN A 619 25.95 37.28 39.93
C ASN A 619 26.47 38.27 40.98
N LYS A 620 25.93 38.17 42.20
CA LYS A 620 26.30 39.02 43.34
C LYS A 620 27.81 39.01 43.59
N LYS A 621 28.49 37.88 43.38
CA LYS A 621 29.95 37.78 43.53
C LYS A 621 30.69 38.64 42.49
N ASN A 622 30.18 38.73 41.25
CA ASN A 622 30.75 39.60 40.22
C ASN A 622 30.53 41.07 40.55
N VAL A 623 29.35 41.43 41.07
CA VAL A 623 29.04 42.80 41.53
C VAL A 623 29.91 43.18 42.73
N ASP A 624 30.04 42.30 43.72
CA ASP A 624 30.88 42.53 44.90
C ASP A 624 32.36 42.64 44.52
N ASN A 625 32.81 41.81 43.56
CA ASN A 625 34.16 41.91 43.03
C ASN A 625 34.39 43.23 42.28
N PHE A 626 33.43 43.65 41.46
CA PHE A 626 33.45 44.96 40.82
C PHE A 626 33.52 46.08 41.86
N LYS A 627 32.64 46.10 42.87
CA LYS A 627 32.67 47.07 43.99
C LYS A 627 34.06 47.15 44.62
N ARG A 628 34.64 46.00 44.95
CA ARG A 628 35.98 45.91 45.57
C ARG A 628 37.09 46.42 44.66
N THR A 629 37.11 46.03 43.39
CA THR A 629 38.10 46.51 42.41
C THR A 629 37.99 48.02 42.22
N VAL A 630 36.78 48.56 42.13
CA VAL A 630 36.52 50.00 42.04
C VAL A 630 37.00 50.73 43.29
N GLN A 631 36.71 50.22 44.48
CA GLN A 631 37.19 50.75 45.75
C GLN A 631 38.73 50.76 45.80
N GLU A 632 39.38 49.70 45.37
CA GLU A 632 40.83 49.59 45.28
C GLU A 632 41.40 50.59 44.25
N SER A 633 40.80 50.74 43.07
CA SER A 633 41.21 51.71 42.05
C SER A 633 41.04 53.17 42.52
N ILE A 634 39.93 53.49 43.19
CA ILE A 634 39.71 54.81 43.81
C ILE A 634 40.73 55.04 44.91
N LYS A 635 40.99 54.05 45.77
CA LYS A 635 42.00 54.13 46.83
C LYS A 635 43.40 54.36 46.23
N ASN A 636 43.75 53.66 45.16
CA ASN A 636 45.01 53.83 44.44
C ASN A 636 45.12 55.22 43.79
N LEU A 637 44.05 55.72 43.18
CA LEU A 637 43.99 57.09 42.63
C LEU A 637 44.08 58.17 43.72
N LEU A 638 43.41 57.98 44.86
CA LEU A 638 43.51 58.89 46.03
C LEU A 638 44.91 58.86 46.65
N LEU A 639 45.56 57.70 46.69
CA LEU A 639 46.95 57.54 47.13
C LEU A 639 47.95 58.17 46.14
N LEU A 640 47.69 58.11 44.83
CA LEU A 640 48.46 58.81 43.78
C LEU A 640 48.23 60.33 43.82
N ASN A 641 47.02 60.78 44.13
CA ASN A 641 46.63 62.21 44.20
C ASN A 641 46.96 62.90 45.52
N GLY A 642 47.76 62.27 46.39
CA GLY A 642 48.57 63.01 47.36
C GLY A 642 49.53 64.05 46.70
N LYS A 643 49.57 64.15 45.36
CA LYS A 643 50.44 65.08 44.61
C LYS A 643 49.88 65.80 43.37
N SER A 644 48.58 65.81 43.06
CA SER A 644 48.06 66.75 42.04
C SER A 644 46.53 66.76 41.99
N GLY A 645 45.94 67.94 42.20
CA GLY A 645 44.50 68.16 42.11
C GLY A 645 44.05 68.38 40.68
N PHE A 646 43.40 67.38 40.10
CA PHE A 646 42.40 67.50 39.03
C PHE A 646 41.71 66.14 38.94
N PHE A 647 40.38 66.06 39.12
CA PHE A 647 39.46 65.27 38.28
C PHE A 647 37.99 65.38 38.75
N SER A 648 37.11 65.00 37.80
CA SER A 648 35.74 65.43 37.55
C SER A 648 34.66 64.88 38.49
N ILE A 649 33.46 65.46 38.35
CA ILE A 649 32.20 65.22 39.08
C ILE A 649 31.87 63.72 39.27
N SER A 650 32.29 62.83 38.38
CA SER A 650 32.04 61.38 38.44
C SER A 650 32.68 60.67 39.64
N ILE A 651 33.85 61.13 40.14
CA ILE A 651 34.50 60.55 41.34
C ILE A 651 33.76 60.98 42.62
N LYS A 652 33.17 62.17 42.63
CA LYS A 652 32.46 62.70 43.80
C LYS A 652 31.17 61.93 44.09
N TYR A 653 30.55 61.35 43.06
CA TYR A 653 29.34 60.53 43.17
C TYR A 653 29.64 59.06 43.53
N MET A 654 30.70 58.47 42.95
CA MET A 654 31.14 57.14 43.38
C MET A 654 31.59 57.12 44.85
N LEU A 655 32.18 58.21 45.33
CA LEU A 655 32.48 58.40 46.75
C LEU A 655 31.23 58.55 47.63
N SER A 656 30.08 59.01 47.11
CA SER A 656 28.86 59.17 47.93
C SER A 656 28.03 57.90 48.08
N GLU A 657 28.07 56.96 47.12
CA GLU A 657 27.32 55.70 47.25
C GLU A 657 28.19 54.50 47.68
N VAL A 658 29.50 54.49 47.38
CA VAL A 658 30.39 53.40 47.81
C VAL A 658 30.87 53.57 49.27
N ILE A 659 30.72 54.76 49.86
CA ILE A 659 31.10 55.07 51.26
C ILE A 659 29.88 55.09 52.20
N VAL A 660 28.64 55.04 51.69
CA VAL A 660 27.42 55.01 52.51
C VAL A 660 26.79 53.59 52.59
N ILE A 661 27.59 52.54 52.33
CA ILE A 661 27.32 51.18 52.79
C ILE A 661 28.32 50.79 53.87
#